data_AF-A0A137QAN7-F1
#
_entry.id   AF-A0A137QAN7-F1
#
_cell.length_a   1.000
_cell.length_b   1.000
_cell.length_c   1.000
_cell.angle_alpha   90.00
_cell.angle_beta   90.00
_cell.angle_gamma   90.00
#
_symmetry.space_group_name_H-M   'P 1'
#
loop_
_entity.id
_entity.type
_entity.pdbx_description
1 polymer ?
#
loop_
_entity_poly.entity_id
_entity_poly.type
_entity_poly.pdbx_seq_one_letter_code
_entity_poly.pdbx_strand_id
1 'polypeptide(L)'
;MRLTVLSQNWTGSVSIFHNNVTFILQHKIDKAPNFLDDITLLGPRTCYKKPDSTYETIPKNPNIQHFILKEKEKEVMEIRKFLEIMRSPEGLTNKTKQTFLCYAGKFFVQDRKIFGPMLVGVFLNTILYGVLTVQSFIYYQTYKNDKAWIRYLVLYLFFVETLNTGFDIALIYEPLVLRFGTMEAVTNIPVMLMSVGAYSAAIGTSVTGSLTYPSLQRMSPAIITWLVSSAMADVIITASLVYHLVYSNCHLQQYRRKTGVRATDDIINRIMRLTIQTGMITALFAALDVISFLALPNTSMNFLWDFPLSKLYTNSLLSTLNARAGWNNLVVDDQHNVLFGTDNSRTMVRTMATGKSSSRTSTNPQKIITGVYELGTPSISAQAKDSADLEQGPKRTTVLVIGGGPAGSYASTLLAREGLDVVLLEALKHPREHVGESMLPSMRHYLRFIDLESEYDRRGFLHKPGAIFKFVHGARECYSDFGLLGPDKRTWHVYRAEADQVMLWHAAQQGVKVFEEVRVESIDFEGGNTNSPRPVSAAWKSKLGESGTISFDWLIDASGRQGLITTKYLKNRIYREGLRNVAAYGYWNNVPIFEEGGPRQNATWIECLTDKRGWAWFIPLHNGMTSIGVVMHQETSNQKKAAGPSGLEAHYLEQLKLAPGVLGRIGDKGIYIPGSLQSTADYSYHATSYSGDHYRIIGDAAAFVDPLFSSGVHIGMTGALSAACTILGSMKGQVTEDEARAWHDAKIGISQTRFLLVVLSAYRQMQHQGNYAALGDFNPNDFEPAFELFRPVYQGEHDVEKKLSNEELERMINFTRNFFLPITYEQYEDVNARFGHLTAINGPVMGPEDLAKVLDEDDSDAKAVLQRINALKVLSNEVGSSGFTSEAVNGYVMTMERGRLGLAKAKC
;
A
#
# COMPACT_ATOMS: atom_id res chain seq x y z
N MET A 1 41.25 52.25 -62.53
CA MET A 1 41.24 51.33 -61.37
C MET A 1 42.21 50.19 -61.67
N ARG A 2 43.16 49.88 -60.78
CA ARG A 2 44.08 48.75 -61.02
C ARG A 2 43.39 47.43 -60.64
N LEU A 3 43.31 46.52 -61.61
CA LEU A 3 42.88 45.13 -61.41
C LEU A 3 43.82 44.47 -60.41
N THR A 4 43.28 43.98 -59.30
CA THR A 4 44.04 43.35 -58.21
C THR A 4 43.63 41.88 -58.12
N VAL A 5 44.60 40.97 -58.05
CA VAL A 5 44.38 39.52 -57.88
C VAL A 5 44.40 39.19 -56.39
N LEU A 6 43.39 38.47 -55.89
CA LEU A 6 43.30 38.07 -54.48
C LEU A 6 43.83 36.64 -54.26
N SER A 7 44.65 36.44 -53.23
CA SER A 7 45.12 35.11 -52.82
C SER A 7 44.01 34.32 -52.13
N GLN A 8 43.89 33.03 -52.48
CA GLN A 8 42.85 32.08 -52.05
C GLN A 8 42.67 31.97 -50.52
N ASN A 9 43.73 32.20 -49.75
CA ASN A 9 43.71 32.08 -48.29
C ASN A 9 43.16 33.32 -47.57
N TRP A 10 42.91 34.42 -48.29
CA TRP A 10 42.33 35.63 -47.68
C TRP A 10 40.80 35.68 -47.71
N THR A 11 40.18 34.84 -48.53
CA THR A 11 38.72 34.66 -48.56
C THR A 11 38.27 33.31 -47.99
N GLY A 12 39.22 32.40 -47.74
CA GLY A 12 38.91 31.02 -47.32
C GLY A 12 38.09 30.25 -48.36
N SER A 13 38.09 30.71 -49.61
CA SER A 13 37.22 30.20 -50.67
C SER A 13 37.92 29.14 -51.51
N VAL A 14 37.27 27.98 -51.68
CA VAL A 14 37.69 26.94 -52.63
C VAL A 14 37.67 27.51 -54.05
N SER A 15 38.61 27.12 -54.92
CA SER A 15 38.85 27.66 -56.27
C SER A 15 37.57 27.71 -57.13
N ILE A 16 36.66 26.76 -56.87
CA ILE A 16 35.37 26.56 -57.56
C ILE A 16 34.34 27.70 -57.39
N PHE A 17 34.55 28.64 -56.47
CA PHE A 17 33.65 29.78 -56.25
C PHE A 17 34.00 31.03 -57.08
N HIS A 18 35.19 31.08 -57.68
CA HIS A 18 35.63 32.27 -58.44
C HIS A 18 34.77 32.54 -59.67
N ASN A 19 34.34 31.49 -60.39
CA ASN A 19 33.46 31.64 -61.55
C ASN A 19 32.06 32.14 -61.16
N ASN A 20 31.54 31.70 -60.01
CA ASN A 20 30.21 32.10 -59.52
C ASN A 20 30.21 33.54 -59.00
N VAL A 21 31.27 33.97 -58.31
CA VAL A 21 31.41 35.37 -57.82
C VAL A 21 31.62 36.33 -59.01
N THR A 22 32.41 35.93 -60.01
CA THR A 22 32.60 36.71 -61.24
C THR A 22 31.30 36.85 -62.03
N PHE A 23 30.50 35.77 -62.12
CA PHE A 23 29.18 35.76 -62.76
C PHE A 23 28.15 36.63 -62.04
N ILE A 24 28.08 36.55 -60.70
CA ILE A 24 27.16 37.37 -59.88
C ILE A 24 27.53 38.86 -59.94
N LEU A 25 28.80 39.20 -60.12
CA LEU A 25 29.25 40.60 -60.17
C LEU A 25 29.43 41.13 -61.60
N GLN A 26 29.15 40.33 -62.64
CA GLN A 26 29.49 40.64 -64.03
C GLN A 26 28.86 41.94 -64.55
N HIS A 27 27.69 42.30 -64.03
CA HIS A 27 26.95 43.52 -64.41
C HIS A 27 27.43 44.77 -63.65
N LYS A 28 28.44 44.63 -62.78
CA LYS A 28 29.06 45.73 -62.02
C LYS A 28 30.57 45.86 -62.32
N ILE A 29 31.10 45.12 -63.30
CA ILE A 29 32.54 45.10 -63.67
C ILE A 29 32.67 45.27 -65.19
N ASP A 30 33.20 46.41 -65.66
CA ASP A 30 33.01 46.83 -67.05
C ASP A 30 33.79 46.07 -68.14
N LYS A 31 34.86 45.31 -67.84
CA LYS A 31 35.57 44.43 -68.80
C LYS A 31 36.33 43.33 -68.07
N ALA A 32 36.18 42.08 -68.49
CA ALA A 32 37.00 40.95 -68.02
C ALA A 32 37.62 40.21 -69.21
N PRO A 33 38.93 39.89 -69.15
CA PRO A 33 39.38 38.63 -69.72
C PRO A 33 40.19 37.80 -68.71
N ASN A 34 39.74 36.56 -68.56
CA ASN A 34 40.42 35.32 -68.18
C ASN A 34 41.33 35.32 -66.94
N PHE A 35 40.82 34.73 -65.85
CA PHE A 35 41.66 34.13 -64.80
C PHE A 35 41.72 32.62 -64.99
N LEU A 36 42.93 32.07 -65.09
CA LEU A 36 43.22 30.62 -65.07
C LEU A 36 43.60 30.19 -63.65
N ASP A 37 43.15 28.99 -63.27
CA ASP A 37 43.38 28.31 -61.98
C ASP A 37 44.69 27.49 -62.01
N ASP A 38 45.21 27.10 -60.84
CA ASP A 38 46.38 26.21 -60.52
C ASP A 38 47.69 26.97 -60.10
N ILE A 39 48.50 26.66 -59.05
CA ILE A 39 48.77 25.49 -58.16
C ILE A 39 49.27 25.99 -56.77
N THR A 40 49.07 25.18 -55.72
CA THR A 40 49.64 25.25 -54.35
C THR A 40 51.19 25.36 -54.26
N LEU A 41 51.70 26.25 -53.40
CA LEU A 41 53.03 26.12 -52.76
C LEU A 41 53.10 26.90 -51.43
N LEU A 42 53.62 26.24 -50.39
CA LEU A 42 53.87 26.77 -49.03
C LEU A 42 54.92 27.90 -49.03
N GLY A 43 54.64 29.05 -48.39
CA GLY A 43 55.64 30.10 -48.10
C GLY A 43 55.04 31.41 -47.51
N PRO A 44 55.81 32.24 -46.75
CA PRO A 44 55.29 33.40 -46.02
C PRO A 44 55.07 34.66 -46.89
N ARG A 45 54.31 35.65 -46.35
CA ARG A 45 53.81 36.93 -46.94
C ARG A 45 53.98 37.13 -48.46
N THR A 46 52.86 37.20 -49.18
CA THR A 46 52.76 37.36 -50.65
C THR A 46 53.44 38.62 -51.19
N CYS A 47 54.39 38.43 -52.10
CA CYS A 47 55.14 39.47 -52.82
C CYS A 47 54.68 39.55 -54.28
N TYR A 48 54.39 40.75 -54.80
CA TYR A 48 53.95 40.99 -56.18
C TYR A 48 55.11 41.44 -57.05
N LYS A 49 55.36 40.76 -58.17
CA LYS A 49 56.45 41.12 -59.09
C LYS A 49 56.02 42.26 -60.02
N LYS A 50 56.83 43.32 -60.07
CA LYS A 50 56.69 44.44 -61.00
C LYS A 50 57.27 44.09 -62.38
N PRO A 51 56.94 44.86 -63.45
CA PRO A 51 57.45 44.62 -64.79
C PRO A 51 58.99 44.63 -64.91
N ASP A 52 59.65 45.36 -64.00
CA ASP A 52 61.11 45.44 -63.88
C ASP A 52 61.73 44.25 -63.10
N SER A 53 60.92 43.25 -62.77
CA SER A 53 61.30 42.07 -62.00
C SER A 53 61.61 42.25 -60.51
N THR A 54 61.34 43.41 -59.93
CA THR A 54 61.38 43.62 -58.46
C THR A 54 60.06 43.20 -57.80
N TYR A 55 60.03 43.01 -56.47
CA TYR A 55 58.81 42.61 -55.76
C TYR A 55 58.33 43.70 -54.79
N GLU A 56 57.01 43.95 -54.71
CA GLU A 56 56.39 44.79 -53.68
C GLU A 56 55.48 43.98 -52.75
N THR A 57 55.37 44.43 -51.50
CA THR A 57 54.45 43.87 -50.51
C THR A 57 53.37 44.92 -50.21
N ILE A 58 52.10 44.59 -50.44
CA ILE A 58 50.98 45.49 -50.18
C ILE A 58 50.50 45.25 -48.73
N PRO A 59 50.42 46.28 -47.86
CA PRO A 59 49.82 46.12 -46.53
C PRO A 59 48.30 45.90 -46.63
N LYS A 60 47.71 45.20 -45.65
CA LYS A 60 46.27 44.96 -45.50
C LYS A 60 45.46 46.20 -45.96
N ASN A 61 44.60 46.04 -46.97
CA ASN A 61 43.58 47.03 -47.28
C ASN A 61 42.27 46.62 -46.59
N PRO A 62 41.95 47.16 -45.39
CA PRO A 62 40.80 46.75 -44.61
C PRO A 62 39.47 47.08 -45.30
N ASN A 63 39.44 48.06 -46.20
CA ASN A 63 38.22 48.50 -46.86
C ASN A 63 37.71 47.47 -47.88
N ILE A 64 38.59 46.70 -48.52
CA ILE A 64 38.20 45.60 -49.42
C ILE A 64 37.64 44.43 -48.62
N GLN A 65 38.26 44.07 -47.50
CA GLN A 65 37.73 43.02 -46.62
C GLN A 65 36.35 43.40 -46.07
N HIS A 66 36.18 44.66 -45.68
CA HIS A 66 34.90 45.15 -45.15
C HIS A 66 33.81 45.22 -46.23
N PHE A 67 34.14 45.65 -47.46
CA PHE A 67 33.19 45.66 -48.58
C PHE A 67 32.70 44.25 -48.95
N ILE A 68 33.61 43.28 -49.02
CA ILE A 68 33.28 41.89 -49.33
C ILE A 68 32.47 41.23 -48.21
N LEU A 69 32.79 41.48 -46.94
CA LEU A 69 32.04 40.93 -45.80
C LEU A 69 30.65 41.56 -45.68
N LYS A 70 30.53 42.88 -45.85
CA LYS A 70 29.27 43.60 -45.66
C LYS A 70 28.23 43.23 -46.72
N GLU A 71 28.66 43.02 -47.97
CA GLU A 71 27.73 42.53 -49.01
C GLU A 71 27.46 41.02 -48.90
N LYS A 72 28.41 40.21 -48.43
CA LYS A 72 28.12 38.81 -48.05
C LYS A 72 27.07 38.73 -46.95
N GLU A 73 27.16 39.56 -45.93
CA GLU A 73 26.21 39.59 -44.81
C GLU A 73 24.84 40.11 -45.27
N LYS A 74 24.79 41.12 -46.13
CA LYS A 74 23.54 41.65 -46.69
C LYS A 74 22.79 40.65 -47.56
N GLU A 75 23.47 39.87 -48.39
CA GLU A 75 22.81 38.87 -49.24
C GLU A 75 22.47 37.57 -48.49
N VAL A 76 23.26 37.17 -47.48
CA VAL A 76 22.93 36.02 -46.62
C VAL A 76 21.72 36.30 -45.71
N MET A 77 21.45 37.56 -45.37
CA MET A 77 20.26 37.96 -44.60
C MET A 77 18.93 37.76 -45.36
N GLU A 78 18.92 37.71 -46.70
CA GLU A 78 17.72 37.43 -47.48
C GLU A 78 17.63 35.94 -47.86
N ILE A 79 17.42 35.08 -46.84
CA ILE A 79 17.23 33.63 -47.01
C ILE A 79 16.17 33.32 -48.08
N ARG A 80 15.14 34.16 -48.24
CA ARG A 80 14.12 34.03 -49.30
C ARG A 80 14.65 34.24 -50.72
N LYS A 81 15.44 35.29 -50.99
CA LYS A 81 16.02 35.52 -52.32
C LYS A 81 17.04 34.44 -52.69
N PHE A 82 17.81 33.95 -51.73
CA PHE A 82 18.79 32.91 -51.98
C PHE A 82 18.14 31.53 -52.19
N LEU A 83 17.01 31.24 -51.52
CA LEU A 83 16.16 30.07 -51.79
C LEU A 83 15.50 30.13 -53.18
N GLU A 84 15.14 31.32 -53.66
CA GLU A 84 14.67 31.53 -55.05
C GLU A 84 15.78 31.28 -56.07
N ILE A 85 17.01 31.74 -55.82
CA ILE A 85 18.18 31.46 -56.68
C ILE A 85 18.55 29.98 -56.67
N MET A 86 18.44 29.29 -55.52
CA MET A 86 18.64 27.84 -55.37
C MET A 86 17.58 26.99 -56.09
N ARG A 87 16.40 27.56 -56.37
CA ARG A 87 15.33 26.96 -57.18
C ARG A 87 15.48 27.26 -58.67
N SER A 88 16.32 28.21 -59.06
CA SER A 88 16.58 28.49 -60.47
C SER A 88 17.38 27.32 -61.11
N PRO A 89 17.08 26.91 -62.34
CA PRO A 89 17.75 25.77 -62.99
C PRO A 89 19.26 25.96 -63.20
N GLU A 90 19.74 27.20 -63.16
CA GLU A 90 21.13 27.56 -63.50
C GLU A 90 22.00 27.91 -62.26
N GLY A 91 21.46 27.78 -61.04
CA GLY A 91 22.11 28.28 -59.81
C GLY A 91 22.74 27.22 -58.89
N LEU A 92 24.08 27.28 -58.78
CA LEU A 92 24.97 26.74 -57.72
C LEU A 92 25.38 25.25 -57.84
N THR A 93 26.70 25.05 -57.87
CA THR A 93 27.34 23.72 -57.85
C THR A 93 27.11 23.01 -56.51
N ASN A 94 27.08 21.67 -56.52
CA ASN A 94 26.81 20.84 -55.33
C ASN A 94 27.71 21.17 -54.12
N LYS A 95 28.95 21.61 -54.36
CA LYS A 95 29.88 22.03 -53.29
C LYS A 95 29.41 23.29 -52.56
N THR A 96 28.77 24.24 -53.25
CA THR A 96 28.21 25.45 -52.63
C THR A 96 26.99 25.13 -51.76
N LYS A 97 26.15 24.19 -52.22
CA LYS A 97 25.02 23.66 -51.42
C LYS A 97 25.52 22.96 -50.15
N GLN A 98 26.63 22.22 -50.25
CA GLN A 98 27.29 21.55 -49.12
C GLN A 98 27.88 22.54 -48.09
N THR A 99 28.51 23.63 -48.53
CA THR A 99 29.05 24.65 -47.61
C THR A 99 27.94 25.43 -46.91
N PHE A 100 26.82 25.72 -47.58
CA PHE A 100 25.65 26.33 -46.95
C PHE A 100 25.01 25.38 -45.93
N LEU A 101 24.88 24.09 -46.25
CA LEU A 101 24.48 23.06 -45.27
C LEU A 101 25.44 23.00 -44.07
N CYS A 102 26.74 23.29 -44.27
CA CYS A 102 27.72 23.34 -43.20
C CYS A 102 27.57 24.61 -42.33
N TYR A 103 27.26 25.78 -42.90
CA TYR A 103 27.01 27.01 -42.14
C TYR A 103 25.63 27.03 -41.46
N ALA A 104 24.58 26.61 -42.16
CA ALA A 104 23.27 26.34 -41.57
C ALA A 104 23.42 25.28 -40.47
N GLY A 105 24.19 24.21 -40.72
CA GLY A 105 24.54 23.21 -39.72
C GLY A 105 25.24 23.79 -38.49
N LYS A 106 26.20 24.70 -38.66
CA LYS A 106 26.85 25.41 -37.53
C LYS A 106 25.88 26.32 -36.77
N PHE A 107 25.00 27.04 -37.48
CA PHE A 107 23.96 27.87 -36.88
C PHE A 107 22.96 27.03 -36.07
N PHE A 108 22.43 25.95 -36.65
CA PHE A 108 21.54 25.00 -35.97
C PHE A 108 22.23 24.26 -34.80
N VAL A 109 23.53 23.97 -34.91
CA VAL A 109 24.32 23.37 -33.81
C VAL A 109 24.50 24.36 -32.65
N GLN A 110 24.64 25.66 -32.96
CA GLN A 110 24.76 26.70 -31.94
C GLN A 110 23.40 26.96 -31.25
N ASP A 111 22.31 27.03 -32.02
CA ASP A 111 20.94 27.11 -31.47
C ASP A 111 20.62 25.93 -30.54
N ARG A 112 21.02 24.71 -30.91
CA ARG A 112 20.82 23.52 -30.06
C ARG A 112 21.57 23.60 -28.73
N LYS A 113 22.78 24.16 -28.71
CA LYS A 113 23.61 24.28 -27.51
C LYS A 113 23.18 25.41 -26.58
N ILE A 114 22.39 26.37 -27.09
CA ILE A 114 21.93 27.56 -26.35
C ILE A 114 20.46 27.41 -25.94
N PHE A 115 19.55 27.01 -26.82
CA PHE A 115 18.13 26.96 -26.49
C PHE A 115 17.63 25.56 -26.10
N GLY A 116 18.33 24.50 -26.50
CA GLY A 116 17.95 23.13 -26.19
C GLY A 116 17.86 22.86 -24.68
N PRO A 117 18.94 23.05 -23.90
CA PRO A 117 18.90 22.87 -22.45
C PRO A 117 17.91 23.79 -21.74
N MET A 118 17.81 25.06 -22.18
CA MET A 118 16.85 26.01 -21.62
C MET A 118 15.40 25.56 -21.82
N LEU A 119 15.05 25.06 -23.01
CA LEU A 119 13.71 24.55 -23.31
C LEU A 119 13.36 23.36 -22.41
N VAL A 120 14.30 22.43 -22.21
CA VAL A 120 14.10 21.29 -21.29
C VAL A 120 13.92 21.79 -19.84
N GLY A 121 14.71 22.77 -19.41
CA GLY A 121 14.54 23.43 -18.11
C GLY A 121 13.15 24.06 -17.94
N VAL A 122 12.63 24.74 -18.98
CA VAL A 122 11.27 25.31 -18.97
C VAL A 122 10.18 24.23 -18.93
N PHE A 123 10.37 23.08 -19.60
CA PHE A 123 9.44 21.95 -19.49
C PHE A 123 9.42 21.36 -18.08
N LEU A 124 10.59 21.16 -17.47
CA LEU A 124 10.69 20.71 -16.08
C LEU A 124 10.02 21.71 -15.12
N ASN A 125 10.27 23.01 -15.30
CA ASN A 125 9.62 24.10 -14.57
C ASN A 125 8.09 24.04 -14.69
N THR A 126 7.56 23.82 -15.90
CA THR A 126 6.12 23.72 -16.16
C THR A 126 5.49 22.47 -15.53
N ILE A 127 6.18 21.32 -15.56
CA ILE A 127 5.74 20.10 -14.89
C ILE A 127 5.63 20.34 -13.37
N LEU A 128 6.66 20.97 -12.79
CA LEU A 128 6.67 21.31 -11.36
C LEU A 128 5.61 22.35 -11.00
N TYR A 129 5.24 23.24 -11.92
CA TYR A 129 4.10 24.15 -11.76
C TYR A 129 2.76 23.40 -11.75
N GLY A 130 2.62 22.33 -12.54
CA GLY A 130 1.48 21.41 -12.47
C GLY A 130 1.34 20.77 -11.09
N VAL A 131 2.47 20.30 -10.52
CA VAL A 131 2.52 19.78 -9.15
C VAL A 131 2.12 20.86 -8.13
N LEU A 132 2.66 22.08 -8.27
CA LEU A 132 2.32 23.21 -7.41
C LEU A 132 0.83 23.54 -7.42
N THR A 133 0.20 23.47 -8.60
CA THR A 133 -1.24 23.71 -8.78
C THR A 133 -2.07 22.70 -8.00
N VAL A 134 -1.74 21.41 -8.14
CA VAL A 134 -2.42 20.33 -7.40
C VAL A 134 -2.19 20.49 -5.89
N GLN A 135 -0.96 20.76 -5.46
CA GLN A 135 -0.66 20.98 -4.05
C GLN A 135 -1.39 22.21 -3.47
N SER A 136 -1.52 23.29 -4.24
CA SER A 136 -2.25 24.50 -3.81
C SER A 136 -3.74 24.23 -3.70
N PHE A 137 -4.30 23.46 -4.62
CA PHE A 137 -5.69 23.01 -4.56
C PHE A 137 -5.97 22.12 -3.34
N ILE A 138 -5.11 21.13 -3.09
CA ILE A 138 -5.19 20.25 -1.92
C ILE A 138 -5.12 21.07 -0.62
N TYR A 139 -4.22 22.07 -0.55
CA TYR A 139 -4.10 22.96 0.60
C TYR A 139 -5.45 23.65 0.91
N TYR A 140 -6.07 24.27 -0.09
CA TYR A 140 -7.34 25.00 0.13
C TYR A 140 -8.53 24.10 0.41
N GLN A 141 -8.55 22.86 -0.10
CA GLN A 141 -9.58 21.88 0.25
C GLN A 141 -9.43 21.39 1.70
N THR A 142 -8.19 21.16 2.13
CA THR A 142 -7.88 20.46 3.38
C THR A 142 -7.84 21.40 4.58
N TYR A 143 -7.28 22.61 4.46
CA TYR A 143 -7.06 23.54 5.58
C TYR A 143 -7.98 24.77 5.53
N LYS A 144 -9.29 24.55 5.54
CA LYS A 144 -10.30 25.64 5.47
C LYS A 144 -10.19 26.67 6.63
N ASN A 145 -9.67 26.23 7.77
CA ASN A 145 -9.56 27.01 9.01
C ASN A 145 -8.13 27.50 9.32
N ASP A 146 -7.18 27.40 8.38
CA ASP A 146 -5.80 27.84 8.62
C ASP A 146 -5.72 29.36 8.81
N LYS A 147 -4.69 29.82 9.54
CA LYS A 147 -4.51 31.26 9.82
C LYS A 147 -4.44 32.06 8.52
N ALA A 148 -5.13 33.19 8.48
CA ALA A 148 -5.29 33.99 7.26
C ALA A 148 -3.96 34.33 6.57
N TRP A 149 -2.89 34.63 7.33
CA TRP A 149 -1.59 34.94 6.75
C TRP A 149 -0.96 33.76 5.97
N ILE A 150 -1.17 32.52 6.39
CA ILE A 150 -0.66 31.32 5.68
C ILE A 150 -1.45 31.12 4.39
N ARG A 151 -2.77 31.31 4.44
CA ARG A 151 -3.62 31.25 3.25
C ARG A 151 -3.20 32.31 2.23
N TYR A 152 -3.00 33.55 2.66
CA TYR A 152 -2.49 34.61 1.79
C TYR A 152 -1.08 34.33 1.26
N LEU A 153 -0.20 33.72 2.06
CA LEU A 153 1.12 33.28 1.59
C LEU A 153 1.02 32.24 0.47
N VAL A 154 0.18 31.20 0.63
CA VAL A 154 0.00 30.18 -0.42
C VAL A 154 -0.62 30.78 -1.68
N LEU A 155 -1.58 31.70 -1.54
CA LEU A 155 -2.15 32.42 -2.69
C LEU A 155 -1.12 33.28 -3.41
N TYR A 156 -0.31 34.01 -2.64
CA TYR A 156 0.76 34.86 -3.15
C TYR A 156 1.81 34.04 -3.90
N LEU A 157 2.28 32.94 -3.31
CA LEU A 157 3.23 32.03 -3.95
C LEU A 157 2.65 31.45 -5.24
N PHE A 158 1.40 30.95 -5.22
CA PHE A 158 0.76 30.46 -6.44
C PHE A 158 0.71 31.52 -7.55
N PHE A 159 0.36 32.76 -7.21
CA PHE A 159 0.31 33.87 -8.17
C PHE A 159 1.70 34.23 -8.73
N VAL A 160 2.70 34.41 -7.86
CA VAL A 160 4.08 34.75 -8.26
C VAL A 160 4.68 33.63 -9.11
N GLU A 161 4.47 32.37 -8.74
CA GLU A 161 4.99 31.24 -9.51
C GLU A 161 4.25 31.06 -10.85
N THR A 162 2.97 31.44 -10.93
CA THR A 162 2.23 31.48 -12.20
C THR A 162 2.83 32.53 -13.14
N LEU A 163 3.11 33.74 -12.63
CA LEU A 163 3.75 34.79 -13.40
C LEU A 163 5.16 34.38 -13.86
N ASN A 164 5.97 33.83 -12.96
CA ASN A 164 7.32 33.36 -13.31
C ASN A 164 7.28 32.27 -14.39
N THR A 165 6.39 31.28 -14.29
CA THR A 165 6.23 30.24 -15.33
C THR A 165 5.82 30.85 -16.68
N GLY A 166 4.90 31.81 -16.67
CA GLY A 166 4.51 32.54 -17.88
C GLY A 166 5.67 33.32 -18.50
N PHE A 167 6.52 33.94 -17.70
CA PHE A 167 7.72 34.63 -18.18
C PHE A 167 8.76 33.66 -18.75
N ASP A 168 9.00 32.52 -18.11
CA ASP A 168 9.96 31.52 -18.60
C ASP A 168 9.51 30.91 -19.95
N ILE A 169 8.21 30.67 -20.11
CA ILE A 169 7.64 30.24 -21.40
C ILE A 169 7.80 31.33 -22.45
N ALA A 170 7.47 32.58 -22.13
CA ALA A 170 7.62 33.70 -23.07
C ALA A 170 9.09 33.93 -23.48
N LEU A 171 10.03 33.74 -22.54
CA LEU A 171 11.47 33.85 -22.74
C LEU A 171 11.96 32.94 -23.87
N ILE A 172 11.44 31.72 -23.92
CA ILE A 172 11.84 30.69 -24.90
C ILE A 172 10.99 30.74 -26.16
N TYR A 173 9.73 31.17 -26.06
CA TYR A 173 8.84 31.32 -27.20
C TYR A 173 9.34 32.37 -28.21
N GLU A 174 9.92 33.48 -27.75
CA GLU A 174 10.41 34.53 -28.64
C GLU A 174 11.55 34.05 -29.58
N PRO A 175 12.68 33.49 -29.09
CA PRO A 175 13.75 33.02 -29.97
C PRO A 175 13.39 31.74 -30.75
N LEU A 176 12.63 30.82 -30.17
CA LEU A 176 12.33 29.53 -30.81
C LEU A 176 11.14 29.54 -31.76
N VAL A 177 10.22 30.51 -31.63
CA VAL A 177 9.01 30.58 -32.46
C VAL A 177 8.94 31.87 -33.24
N LEU A 178 8.98 33.02 -32.57
CA LEU A 178 8.75 34.32 -33.22
C LEU A 178 9.94 34.77 -34.08
N ARG A 179 11.17 34.52 -33.62
CA ARG A 179 12.41 34.92 -34.30
C ARG A 179 13.19 33.72 -34.85
N PHE A 180 12.52 32.58 -34.98
CA PHE A 180 13.15 31.32 -35.40
C PHE A 180 13.94 31.48 -36.71
N GLY A 181 15.21 31.05 -36.71
CA GLY A 181 16.06 31.10 -37.90
C GLY A 181 16.65 32.48 -38.23
N THR A 182 16.49 33.49 -37.38
CA THR A 182 17.09 34.82 -37.54
C THR A 182 18.35 34.98 -36.67
N MET A 183 19.34 35.78 -37.12
CA MET A 183 20.50 36.12 -36.29
C MET A 183 20.10 36.93 -35.06
N GLU A 184 18.96 37.61 -35.08
CA GLU A 184 18.42 38.34 -33.94
C GLU A 184 18.02 37.42 -32.78
N ALA A 185 17.60 36.18 -33.04
CA ALA A 185 17.26 35.23 -31.99
C ALA A 185 18.44 34.88 -31.08
N VAL A 186 19.67 34.93 -31.61
CA VAL A 186 20.91 34.59 -30.89
C VAL A 186 21.64 35.83 -30.39
N THR A 187 21.53 36.96 -31.11
CA THR A 187 22.27 38.19 -30.78
C THR A 187 21.54 39.13 -29.83
N ASN A 188 20.20 39.13 -29.83
CA ASN A 188 19.39 39.92 -28.91
C ASN A 188 18.95 39.06 -27.73
N ILE A 189 19.23 39.54 -26.52
CA ILE A 189 18.62 38.99 -25.30
C ILE A 189 17.09 39.18 -25.43
N PRO A 190 16.26 38.15 -25.22
CA PRO A 190 14.79 38.27 -25.31
C PRO A 190 14.30 39.46 -24.49
N VAL A 191 13.36 40.24 -25.02
CA VAL A 191 12.91 41.50 -24.39
C VAL A 191 12.33 41.24 -22.99
N MET A 192 11.81 40.03 -22.75
CA MET A 192 11.29 39.56 -21.47
C MET A 192 12.37 39.21 -20.43
N LEU A 193 13.62 38.95 -20.84
CA LEU A 193 14.75 38.78 -19.92
C LEU A 193 15.10 40.13 -19.25
N MET A 194 14.85 41.25 -19.94
CA MET A 194 15.01 42.60 -19.38
C MET A 194 13.95 42.93 -18.32
N SER A 195 12.72 42.37 -18.42
CA SER A 195 11.67 42.59 -17.42
C SER A 195 11.85 41.72 -16.16
N VAL A 196 12.39 40.50 -16.29
CA VAL A 196 12.78 39.66 -15.14
C VAL A 196 14.03 40.22 -14.45
N GLY A 197 15.02 40.67 -15.22
CA GLY A 197 16.20 41.38 -14.72
C GLY A 197 15.86 42.71 -14.04
N ALA A 198 14.79 43.40 -14.44
CA ALA A 198 14.33 44.63 -13.77
C ALA A 198 13.79 44.39 -12.35
N TYR A 199 13.26 43.20 -12.06
CA TYR A 199 12.81 42.85 -10.71
C TYR A 199 13.96 42.45 -9.79
N SER A 200 14.97 41.75 -10.30
CA SER A 200 16.15 41.33 -9.53
C SER A 200 17.24 42.42 -9.42
N ALA A 201 17.35 43.32 -10.41
CA ALA A 201 18.26 44.48 -10.37
C ALA A 201 17.73 45.64 -9.51
N ALA A 202 16.43 45.70 -9.21
CA ALA A 202 15.83 46.76 -8.38
C ALA A 202 16.30 46.76 -6.91
N ILE A 203 16.90 45.67 -6.43
CA ILE A 203 17.47 45.58 -5.07
C ILE A 203 19.02 45.65 -5.10
N GLY A 204 19.64 45.43 -6.25
CA GLY A 204 21.09 45.17 -6.33
C GLY A 204 21.98 46.24 -6.95
N THR A 205 21.59 46.94 -8.02
CA THR A 205 22.50 47.93 -8.63
C THR A 205 21.79 48.86 -9.61
N SER A 206 21.49 50.06 -9.13
CA SER A 206 21.63 51.25 -9.95
C SER A 206 23.08 51.32 -10.46
N VAL A 207 23.27 51.26 -11.80
CA VAL A 207 24.28 51.98 -12.62
C VAL A 207 24.65 51.19 -13.92
N THR A 208 24.42 51.86 -15.06
CA THR A 208 24.99 51.69 -16.42
C THR A 208 24.56 50.56 -17.38
N GLY A 209 23.89 50.99 -18.48
CA GLY A 209 24.45 50.90 -19.85
C GLY A 209 24.19 49.64 -20.67
N SER A 210 23.35 49.77 -21.71
CA SER A 210 23.11 48.88 -22.86
C SER A 210 23.81 47.51 -22.86
N LEU A 211 23.04 46.45 -22.59
CA LEU A 211 23.49 45.05 -22.56
C LEU A 211 23.67 44.47 -23.98
N THR A 212 24.88 44.53 -24.53
CA THR A 212 25.32 43.74 -25.71
C THR A 212 26.11 42.52 -25.24
N TYR A 213 26.15 41.39 -25.97
CA TYR A 213 26.85 40.12 -25.60
C TYR A 213 28.24 40.26 -24.91
N PRO A 214 29.11 41.26 -25.22
CA PRO A 214 30.36 41.50 -24.50
C PRO A 214 30.21 41.96 -23.03
N SER A 215 29.04 42.45 -22.63
CA SER A 215 28.73 42.91 -21.26
C SER A 215 28.42 41.76 -20.30
N LEU A 216 27.97 40.60 -20.81
CA LEU A 216 27.75 39.37 -20.02
C LEU A 216 29.05 38.84 -19.42
N GLN A 217 30.19 38.99 -20.11
CA GLN A 217 31.51 38.59 -19.57
C GLN A 217 31.98 39.49 -18.41
N ARG A 218 31.51 40.75 -18.33
CA ARG A 218 31.76 41.61 -17.16
C ARG A 218 30.85 41.26 -15.98
N MET A 219 29.69 40.64 -16.24
CA MET A 219 28.78 40.15 -15.20
C MET A 219 29.18 38.77 -14.67
N SER A 220 30.08 38.05 -15.34
CA SER A 220 30.52 36.72 -14.92
C SER A 220 30.98 36.64 -13.46
N PRO A 221 31.79 37.58 -12.91
CA PRO A 221 32.17 37.50 -11.49
C PRO A 221 30.97 37.68 -10.54
N ALA A 222 30.02 38.56 -10.87
CA ALA A 222 28.84 38.80 -10.05
C ALA A 222 27.86 37.62 -10.09
N ILE A 223 27.64 37.03 -11.27
CA ILE A 223 26.80 35.85 -11.46
C ILE A 223 27.46 34.64 -10.79
N ILE A 224 28.76 34.43 -10.96
CA ILE A 224 29.50 33.36 -10.27
C ILE A 224 29.41 33.54 -8.75
N THR A 225 29.60 34.77 -8.24
CA THR A 225 29.49 35.04 -6.80
C THR A 225 28.07 34.74 -6.30
N TRP A 226 27.03 35.11 -7.05
CA TRP A 226 25.64 34.84 -6.70
C TRP A 226 25.32 33.34 -6.74
N LEU A 227 25.62 32.65 -7.83
CA LEU A 227 25.35 31.22 -7.97
C LEU A 227 26.14 30.38 -6.96
N VAL A 228 27.43 30.67 -6.79
CA VAL A 228 28.28 29.99 -5.80
C VAL A 228 27.80 30.28 -4.38
N SER A 229 27.46 31.53 -4.04
CA SER A 229 26.96 31.86 -2.70
C SER A 229 25.59 31.23 -2.42
N SER A 230 24.69 31.16 -3.40
CA SER A 230 23.40 30.48 -3.27
C SER A 230 23.58 28.97 -3.09
N ALA A 231 24.35 28.32 -3.95
CA ALA A 231 24.60 26.88 -3.83
C ALA A 231 25.36 26.53 -2.56
N MET A 232 26.32 27.37 -2.14
CA MET A 232 27.00 27.21 -0.84
C MET A 232 26.01 27.38 0.31
N ALA A 233 25.11 28.36 0.25
CA ALA A 233 24.08 28.52 1.27
C ALA A 233 23.18 27.28 1.34
N ASP A 234 22.73 26.74 0.21
CA ASP A 234 21.89 25.54 0.16
C ASP A 234 22.61 24.30 0.68
N VAL A 235 23.86 24.10 0.28
CA VAL A 235 24.70 23.00 0.76
C VAL A 235 25.00 23.15 2.24
N ILE A 236 25.30 24.36 2.74
CA ILE A 236 25.56 24.61 4.16
C ILE A 236 24.28 24.44 4.98
N ILE A 237 23.14 24.97 4.53
CA ILE A 237 21.85 24.82 5.22
C ILE A 237 21.45 23.34 5.23
N THR A 238 21.57 22.64 4.10
CA THR A 238 21.23 21.21 4.00
C THR A 238 22.20 20.36 4.81
N ALA A 239 23.51 20.60 4.74
CA ALA A 239 24.51 19.89 5.52
C ALA A 239 24.39 20.21 7.02
N SER A 240 24.05 21.44 7.38
CA SER A 240 23.78 21.86 8.76
C SER A 240 22.49 21.22 9.28
N LEU A 241 21.42 21.17 8.49
CA LEU A 241 20.20 20.43 8.79
C LEU A 241 20.50 18.94 8.94
N VAL A 242 21.23 18.33 8.02
CA VAL A 242 21.61 16.91 8.11
C VAL A 242 22.51 16.68 9.33
N TYR A 243 23.51 17.51 9.56
CA TYR A 243 24.42 17.38 10.69
C TYR A 243 23.69 17.59 12.02
N HIS A 244 22.94 18.68 12.21
CA HIS A 244 22.18 18.88 13.44
C HIS A 244 21.06 17.85 13.62
N LEU A 245 20.35 17.44 12.57
CA LEU A 245 19.24 16.48 12.69
C LEU A 245 19.70 15.01 12.73
N VAL A 246 20.91 14.66 12.26
CA VAL A 246 21.45 13.30 12.29
C VAL A 246 22.51 13.17 13.38
N TYR A 247 23.54 14.03 13.36
CA TYR A 247 24.65 14.00 14.32
C TYR A 247 24.26 14.56 15.68
N SER A 248 23.58 15.73 15.76
CA SER A 248 23.13 16.25 17.06
C SER A 248 22.01 15.40 17.65
N ASN A 249 21.15 14.75 16.87
CA ASN A 249 20.18 13.78 17.42
C ASN A 249 20.85 12.49 17.90
N CYS A 250 21.88 11.98 17.22
CA CYS A 250 22.63 10.83 17.72
C CYS A 250 23.35 11.15 19.06
N HIS A 251 23.87 12.38 19.20
CA HIS A 251 24.57 12.79 20.42
C HIS A 251 23.63 13.30 21.54
N LEU A 252 22.51 13.96 21.21
CA LEU A 252 21.46 14.39 22.14
C LEU A 252 20.57 13.24 22.61
N GLN A 253 20.40 12.17 21.81
CA GLN A 253 19.68 10.95 22.21
C GLN A 253 20.30 10.26 23.44
N GLN A 254 21.59 10.49 23.70
CA GLN A 254 22.28 9.94 24.87
C GLN A 254 22.12 10.81 26.13
N TYR A 255 21.81 12.11 26.01
CA TYR A 255 21.77 13.06 27.15
C TYR A 255 20.39 13.69 27.45
N ARG A 256 19.49 13.83 26.47
CA ARG A 256 18.11 14.26 26.71
C ARG A 256 17.22 13.02 26.76
N ARG A 257 16.71 12.70 27.95
CA ARG A 257 15.51 11.85 28.10
C ARG A 257 14.45 12.39 27.14
N LYS A 258 14.09 11.59 26.13
CA LYS A 258 13.03 11.85 25.16
C LYS A 258 11.81 12.43 25.88
N THR A 259 11.09 13.33 25.23
CA THR A 259 9.86 14.00 25.74
C THR A 259 8.72 13.04 26.09
N GLY A 260 8.94 11.71 26.03
CA GLY A 260 8.11 10.67 26.64
C GLY A 260 6.98 10.16 25.76
N VAL A 261 6.75 10.76 24.59
CA VAL A 261 5.62 10.42 23.70
C VAL A 261 6.14 10.07 22.31
N ARG A 262 6.04 8.79 21.91
CA ARG A 262 6.60 8.30 20.64
C ARG A 262 5.98 8.88 19.39
N ALA A 263 4.68 9.12 19.39
CA ALA A 263 4.02 9.77 18.27
C ALA A 263 4.65 11.14 17.95
N THR A 264 5.09 11.87 18.98
CA THR A 264 5.79 13.15 18.80
C THR A 264 7.19 12.95 18.22
N ASP A 265 7.94 11.94 18.68
CA ASP A 265 9.28 11.62 18.17
C ASP A 265 9.26 11.11 16.72
N ASP A 266 8.26 10.33 16.33
CA ASP A 266 8.12 9.77 14.97
C ASP A 266 7.64 10.83 13.97
N ILE A 267 6.73 11.70 14.39
CA ILE A 267 6.38 12.91 13.62
C ILE A 267 7.61 13.80 13.45
N ILE A 268 8.41 14.01 14.51
CA ILE A 268 9.66 14.76 14.41
C ILE A 268 10.64 14.06 13.46
N ASN A 269 10.86 12.74 13.57
CA ASN A 269 11.73 11.98 12.67
C ASN A 269 11.29 12.02 11.21
N ARG A 270 9.97 12.03 10.95
CA ARG A 270 9.42 12.12 9.60
C ARG A 270 9.46 13.53 9.05
N ILE A 271 9.21 14.55 9.87
CA ILE A 271 9.46 15.96 9.52
C ILE A 271 10.94 16.14 9.19
N MET A 272 11.85 15.56 9.97
CA MET A 272 13.29 15.61 9.72
C MET A 272 13.64 14.89 8.40
N ARG A 273 13.15 13.68 8.15
CA ARG A 273 13.39 12.97 6.89
C ARG A 273 12.80 13.69 5.67
N LEU A 274 11.58 14.21 5.77
CA LEU A 274 10.95 14.99 4.70
C LEU A 274 11.74 16.27 4.43
N THR A 275 12.14 17.00 5.48
CA THR A 275 12.94 18.23 5.37
C THR A 275 14.32 17.96 4.76
N ILE A 276 14.95 16.84 5.14
CA ILE A 276 16.23 16.39 4.57
C ILE A 276 16.04 16.00 3.10
N GLN A 277 15.00 15.22 2.76
CA GLN A 277 14.74 14.80 1.38
C GLN A 277 14.44 15.98 0.46
N THR A 278 13.62 16.94 0.90
CA THR A 278 13.31 18.14 0.12
C THR A 278 14.52 19.06 0.00
N GLY A 279 15.30 19.24 1.07
CA GLY A 279 16.51 20.08 1.06
C GLY A 279 17.67 19.51 0.23
N MET A 280 17.81 18.18 0.19
CA MET A 280 18.83 17.53 -0.65
C MET A 280 18.56 17.69 -2.14
N ILE A 281 17.30 17.68 -2.56
CA ILE A 281 16.93 17.85 -3.98
C ILE A 281 17.23 19.30 -4.43
N THR A 282 16.89 20.30 -3.62
CA THR A 282 17.19 21.70 -3.93
C THR A 282 18.70 21.96 -3.95
N ALA A 283 19.45 21.42 -2.98
CA ALA A 283 20.90 21.56 -2.94
C ALA A 283 21.60 20.85 -4.11
N LEU A 284 21.09 19.69 -4.56
CA LEU A 284 21.61 18.97 -5.72
C LEU A 284 21.43 19.79 -7.00
N PHE A 285 20.23 20.34 -7.23
CA PHE A 285 19.96 21.16 -8.42
C PHE A 285 20.81 22.45 -8.41
N ALA A 286 20.96 23.11 -7.26
CA ALA A 286 21.82 24.28 -7.13
C ALA A 286 23.31 23.96 -7.38
N ALA A 287 23.78 22.79 -6.92
CA ALA A 287 25.14 22.33 -7.19
C ALA A 287 25.34 22.00 -8.68
N LEU A 288 24.40 21.30 -9.30
CA LEU A 288 24.45 20.96 -10.73
C LEU A 288 24.37 22.21 -11.62
N ASP A 289 23.63 23.23 -11.21
CA ASP A 289 23.58 24.53 -11.89
C ASP A 289 24.98 25.18 -11.91
N VAL A 290 25.61 25.35 -10.74
CA VAL A 290 26.97 25.93 -10.62
C VAL A 290 28.00 25.09 -11.37
N ILE A 291 27.96 23.77 -11.23
CA ILE A 291 28.90 22.86 -11.91
C ILE A 291 28.72 22.99 -13.42
N SER A 292 27.47 22.99 -13.92
CA SER A 292 27.20 23.13 -15.36
C SER A 292 27.65 24.49 -15.87
N PHE A 293 27.46 25.56 -15.10
CA PHE A 293 27.88 26.92 -15.44
C PHE A 293 29.42 27.04 -15.55
N LEU A 294 30.16 26.42 -14.63
CA LEU A 294 31.63 26.49 -14.59
C LEU A 294 32.31 25.48 -15.55
N ALA A 295 31.76 24.27 -15.65
CA ALA A 295 32.36 23.19 -16.46
C ALA A 295 32.02 23.32 -17.95
N LEU A 296 30.86 23.90 -18.29
CA LEU A 296 30.38 24.01 -19.67
C LEU A 296 30.01 25.46 -20.05
N PRO A 297 30.96 26.42 -19.96
CA PRO A 297 30.69 27.86 -20.11
C PRO A 297 30.24 28.28 -21.52
N ASN A 298 30.37 27.39 -22.52
CA ASN A 298 29.97 27.62 -23.90
C ASN A 298 28.58 27.04 -24.24
N THR A 299 27.82 26.62 -23.22
CA THR A 299 26.48 26.04 -23.35
C THR A 299 25.56 26.61 -22.29
N SER A 300 24.25 26.54 -22.50
CA SER A 300 23.23 26.95 -21.54
C SER A 300 22.81 25.83 -20.58
N MET A 301 23.68 24.84 -20.36
CA MET A 301 23.34 23.65 -19.59
C MET A 301 22.96 23.97 -18.13
N ASN A 302 23.44 25.09 -17.60
CA ASN A 302 23.07 25.59 -16.28
C ASN A 302 21.54 25.84 -16.17
N PHE A 303 20.93 26.41 -17.22
CA PHE A 303 19.49 26.70 -17.24
C PHE A 303 18.58 25.48 -17.21
N LEU A 304 19.12 24.29 -17.52
CA LEU A 304 18.41 23.03 -17.30
C LEU A 304 18.02 22.85 -15.83
N TRP A 305 18.89 23.30 -14.93
CA TRP A 305 18.78 23.17 -13.48
C TRP A 305 18.21 24.44 -12.84
N ASP A 306 18.57 25.62 -13.36
CA ASP A 306 18.15 26.92 -12.83
C ASP A 306 16.63 27.16 -12.95
N PHE A 307 16.03 26.94 -14.12
CA PHE A 307 14.58 27.18 -14.30
C PHE A 307 13.70 26.39 -13.32
N PRO A 308 13.97 25.10 -13.04
CA PRO A 308 13.24 24.35 -12.01
C PRO A 308 13.43 24.81 -10.56
N LEU A 309 14.52 25.52 -10.21
CA LEU A 309 14.89 25.77 -8.81
C LEU A 309 13.81 26.53 -8.03
N SER A 310 13.24 27.59 -8.61
CA SER A 310 12.17 28.38 -7.97
C SER A 310 10.98 27.50 -7.58
N LYS A 311 10.55 26.59 -8.47
CA LYS A 311 9.44 25.67 -8.19
C LYS A 311 9.83 24.57 -7.24
N LEU A 312 11.08 24.12 -7.24
CA LEU A 312 11.55 23.17 -6.24
C LEU A 312 11.48 23.78 -4.83
N TYR A 313 11.84 25.06 -4.68
CA TYR A 313 11.66 25.77 -3.40
C TYR A 313 10.20 25.85 -2.98
N THR A 314 9.33 26.33 -3.88
CA THR A 314 7.92 26.52 -3.54
C THR A 314 7.17 25.20 -3.36
N ASN A 315 7.47 24.16 -4.15
CA ASN A 315 6.93 22.82 -3.93
C ASN A 315 7.48 22.17 -2.64
N SER A 316 8.72 22.43 -2.25
CA SER A 316 9.27 21.94 -0.98
C SER A 316 8.56 22.57 0.23
N LEU A 317 8.31 23.88 0.17
CA LEU A 317 7.55 24.59 1.18
C LEU A 317 6.09 24.11 1.24
N LEU A 318 5.43 23.99 0.08
CA LEU A 318 4.03 23.60 0.03
C LEU A 318 3.82 22.12 0.34
N SER A 319 4.77 21.25 -0.01
CA SER A 319 4.83 19.86 0.46
C SER A 319 4.92 19.81 1.99
N THR A 320 5.76 20.65 2.60
CA THR A 320 5.86 20.74 4.07
C THR A 320 4.57 21.25 4.70
N LEU A 321 3.91 22.25 4.10
CA LEU A 321 2.62 22.77 4.57
C LEU A 321 1.49 21.77 4.42
N ASN A 322 1.45 21.02 3.31
CA ASN A 322 0.44 20.01 3.01
C ASN A 322 0.66 18.70 3.75
N ALA A 323 1.90 18.43 4.16
CA ALA A 323 2.22 17.33 5.03
C ALA A 323 1.58 17.51 6.42
N ARG A 324 1.13 18.69 6.84
CA ARG A 324 0.48 18.91 8.17
C ARG A 324 -0.83 18.14 8.36
N ALA A 325 -1.61 17.92 7.31
CA ALA A 325 -2.82 17.14 7.26
C ALA A 325 -2.47 15.68 7.12
N GLY A 326 -1.39 15.38 6.39
CA GLY A 326 -0.66 14.13 6.52
C GLY A 326 -0.21 13.89 7.96
N TRP A 327 0.13 14.90 8.79
CA TRP A 327 0.59 14.75 10.16
C TRP A 327 -0.55 14.61 11.16
N ASN A 328 -1.67 15.31 10.95
CA ASN A 328 -2.93 15.02 11.65
C ASN A 328 -3.47 13.65 11.24
N ASN A 329 -3.31 13.29 9.98
CA ASN A 329 -3.54 11.96 9.51
C ASN A 329 -2.47 11.03 10.04
N LEU A 330 -1.21 11.35 10.33
CA LEU A 330 -0.21 10.39 10.85
C LEU A 330 -0.32 10.19 12.37
N VAL A 331 -0.90 11.14 13.10
CA VAL A 331 -1.53 10.82 14.39
C VAL A 331 -2.64 9.76 14.22
N VAL A 332 -3.15 9.57 12.99
CA VAL A 332 -4.18 8.60 12.55
C VAL A 332 -3.65 7.50 11.56
N ASP A 333 -2.41 7.58 11.02
CA ASP A 333 -1.94 6.97 9.74
C ASP A 333 -0.46 6.54 9.85
N ASP A 334 0.25 6.91 10.92
CA ASP A 334 1.35 6.05 11.44
C ASP A 334 0.74 4.75 12.02
N GLN A 335 -0.60 4.70 12.09
CA GLN A 335 -1.40 3.48 12.17
C GLN A 335 -1.57 2.74 10.82
N HIS A 336 -1.00 3.19 9.68
CA HIS A 336 -1.22 2.60 8.34
C HIS A 336 0.04 2.11 7.60
N ASN A 337 1.11 1.78 8.31
CA ASN A 337 2.01 0.73 7.83
C ASN A 337 1.44 -0.64 8.23
N VAL A 338 0.64 -1.24 7.34
CA VAL A 338 -0.18 -2.45 7.56
C VAL A 338 0.63 -3.74 7.78
N LEU A 339 1.97 -3.67 7.89
CA LEU A 339 2.81 -4.88 8.02
C LEU A 339 3.89 -4.86 9.11
N PHE A 340 4.44 -3.70 9.53
CA PHE A 340 5.52 -3.68 10.55
C PHE A 340 5.48 -2.39 11.41
N GLY A 341 5.09 -2.51 12.67
CA GLY A 341 5.30 -1.48 13.70
C GLY A 341 6.47 -1.89 14.60
N THR A 342 7.56 -1.13 14.59
CA THR A 342 8.73 -1.39 15.45
C THR A 342 8.62 -0.68 16.80
N ASP A 343 9.27 -1.33 17.76
CA ASP A 343 9.11 -1.21 19.19
C ASP A 343 9.54 0.10 19.84
N ASN A 344 8.94 0.36 20.99
CA ASN A 344 9.67 0.63 22.24
C ASN A 344 8.66 0.68 23.41
N SER A 345 9.06 0.98 24.64
CA SER A 345 8.15 1.31 25.77
C SER A 345 8.52 2.62 26.47
N ARG A 346 7.58 3.14 27.28
CA ARG A 346 7.69 4.05 28.45
C ARG A 346 7.28 5.54 28.32
N THR A 347 6.21 5.85 29.08
CA THR A 347 5.99 6.99 30.01
C THR A 347 4.82 7.94 29.68
N MET A 348 3.68 7.79 30.37
CA MET A 348 3.16 8.80 31.33
C MET A 348 1.86 8.31 31.99
N VAL A 349 2.01 8.02 33.29
CA VAL A 349 0.95 7.98 34.31
C VAL A 349 0.69 9.44 34.75
N ARG A 350 -0.57 9.75 35.11
CA ARG A 350 -1.14 11.07 35.51
C ARG A 350 -1.51 11.94 34.30
N THR A 351 -2.79 12.16 33.98
CA THR A 351 -3.71 12.95 34.82
C THR A 351 -5.15 12.76 34.33
N MET A 352 -5.99 12.09 35.11
CA MET A 352 -7.45 12.32 35.15
C MET A 352 -7.94 11.95 36.55
N ALA A 353 -7.70 12.85 37.49
CA ALA A 353 -8.55 12.97 38.65
C ALA A 353 -9.52 14.13 38.39
N THR A 354 -10.75 13.96 38.86
CA THR A 354 -11.84 14.94 38.94
C THR A 354 -12.80 15.01 37.74
N GLY A 355 -13.83 14.16 37.81
CA GLY A 355 -15.08 14.31 37.07
C GLY A 355 -16.17 13.60 37.87
N LYS A 356 -16.89 14.36 38.70
CA LYS A 356 -17.90 13.87 39.65
C LYS A 356 -19.01 13.08 38.96
N SER A 357 -19.33 11.96 39.61
CA SER A 357 -20.58 11.20 39.50
C SER A 357 -21.81 12.11 39.58
N SER A 358 -22.75 11.92 38.64
CA SER A 358 -24.16 12.20 38.88
C SER A 358 -24.96 10.92 38.61
N SER A 359 -25.56 10.43 39.67
CA SER A 359 -26.49 9.33 39.71
C SER A 359 -27.80 9.69 38.99
N ARG A 360 -28.37 8.75 38.23
CA ARG A 360 -29.82 8.73 38.02
C ARG A 360 -30.35 7.30 37.95
N THR A 361 -31.39 7.15 38.73
CA THR A 361 -32.05 5.98 39.29
C THR A 361 -32.77 5.15 38.25
N SER A 362 -32.79 3.83 38.48
CA SER A 362 -33.55 2.83 37.75
C SER A 362 -35.05 3.08 37.79
N THR A 363 -35.74 2.79 36.68
CA THR A 363 -37.11 2.27 36.71
C THR A 363 -37.22 1.10 35.74
N ASN A 364 -37.70 -0.01 36.29
CA ASN A 364 -37.99 -1.29 35.63
C ASN A 364 -39.10 -1.14 34.59
N PRO A 365 -39.16 -2.02 33.57
CA PRO A 365 -40.39 -2.82 33.45
C PRO A 365 -40.15 -4.30 33.12
N GLN A 366 -40.70 -5.12 34.02
CA GLN A 366 -41.55 -6.29 33.81
C GLN A 366 -41.18 -7.40 32.78
N LYS A 367 -40.85 -8.55 33.40
CA LYS A 367 -41.05 -9.95 32.96
C LYS A 367 -42.05 -10.17 31.82
N ILE A 368 -41.58 -10.79 30.74
CA ILE A 368 -42.38 -11.62 29.84
C ILE A 368 -41.98 -13.08 30.08
N ILE A 369 -42.97 -13.90 30.39
CA ILE A 369 -42.88 -15.33 30.67
C ILE A 369 -42.82 -16.07 29.32
N THR A 370 -41.72 -16.73 29.01
CA THR A 370 -41.66 -17.73 27.94
C THR A 370 -41.78 -19.12 28.55
N GLY A 371 -42.89 -19.81 28.23
CA GLY A 371 -43.09 -21.22 28.56
C GLY A 371 -42.16 -22.08 27.72
N VAL A 372 -41.23 -22.76 28.38
CA VAL A 372 -40.41 -23.83 27.80
C VAL A 372 -41.18 -25.13 27.99
N TYR A 373 -41.44 -25.84 26.90
CA TYR A 373 -41.93 -27.22 26.96
C TYR A 373 -40.80 -28.10 27.53
N GLU A 374 -41.06 -28.73 28.68
CA GLU A 374 -40.24 -29.80 29.22
C GLU A 374 -40.28 -31.00 28.28
N LEU A 375 -39.19 -31.24 27.54
CA LEU A 375 -38.87 -32.53 26.95
C LEU A 375 -37.67 -33.09 27.70
N GLY A 376 -37.91 -34.21 28.38
CA GLY A 376 -37.05 -34.79 29.40
C GLY A 376 -35.61 -35.00 28.96
N THR A 377 -34.69 -34.32 29.63
CA THR A 377 -33.29 -34.70 29.70
C THR A 377 -33.16 -35.94 30.61
N PRO A 378 -32.41 -36.98 30.22
CA PRO A 378 -31.95 -37.97 31.18
C PRO A 378 -31.05 -37.25 32.18
N SER A 379 -31.48 -37.20 33.44
CA SER A 379 -30.69 -36.71 34.56
C SER A 379 -29.47 -37.61 34.76
N ILE A 380 -28.39 -37.32 34.06
CA ILE A 380 -27.06 -37.73 34.47
C ILE A 380 -26.47 -36.50 35.16
N SER A 381 -26.59 -36.50 36.48
CA SER A 381 -25.81 -35.61 37.34
C SER A 381 -24.34 -35.81 36.97
N ALA A 382 -23.78 -34.88 36.19
CA ALA A 382 -22.36 -34.61 36.25
C ALA A 382 -22.09 -34.39 37.73
N GLN A 383 -21.30 -35.27 38.35
CA GLN A 383 -20.81 -35.06 39.69
C GLN A 383 -20.08 -33.72 39.67
N ALA A 384 -20.79 -32.68 40.09
CA ALA A 384 -20.21 -31.48 40.62
C ALA A 384 -19.31 -31.98 41.76
N LYS A 385 -18.00 -32.02 41.50
CA LYS A 385 -17.05 -32.04 42.61
C LYS A 385 -17.41 -30.88 43.53
N ASP A 386 -17.42 -31.19 44.81
CA ASP A 386 -18.15 -30.54 45.88
C ASP A 386 -18.14 -29.01 45.85
N SER A 387 -19.26 -28.43 46.27
CA SER A 387 -19.44 -26.99 46.59
C SER A 387 -18.41 -26.42 47.58
N ALA A 388 -17.53 -27.25 48.14
CA ALA A 388 -16.41 -26.86 48.99
C ALA A 388 -15.21 -26.25 48.21
N ASP A 389 -15.03 -26.57 46.92
CA ASP A 389 -13.92 -26.04 46.12
C ASP A 389 -14.16 -24.59 45.65
N LEU A 390 -15.40 -24.10 45.67
CA LEU A 390 -15.74 -22.72 45.34
C LEU A 390 -15.33 -21.73 46.45
N GLU A 391 -15.36 -22.13 47.73
CA GLU A 391 -15.02 -21.24 48.86
C GLU A 391 -13.53 -20.83 48.89
N GLN A 392 -12.63 -21.55 48.20
CA GLN A 392 -11.20 -21.20 48.13
C GLN A 392 -10.69 -20.88 46.72
N GLY A 393 -11.45 -21.25 45.67
CA GLY A 393 -11.10 -21.06 44.26
C GLY A 393 -9.80 -21.76 43.82
N PRO A 394 -9.47 -21.75 42.51
CA PRO A 394 -8.31 -22.46 42.01
C PRO A 394 -7.01 -21.74 42.40
N LYS A 395 -6.08 -22.45 43.04
CA LYS A 395 -4.80 -21.90 43.54
C LYS A 395 -3.61 -22.14 42.60
N ARG A 396 -3.57 -23.29 41.92
CA ARG A 396 -2.51 -23.65 40.97
C ARG A 396 -3.04 -24.58 39.89
N THR A 397 -2.48 -24.48 38.68
CA THR A 397 -2.71 -25.39 37.55
C THR A 397 -1.44 -25.51 36.71
N THR A 398 -1.33 -26.51 35.83
CA THR A 398 -0.24 -26.53 34.83
C THR A 398 -0.55 -25.53 33.71
N VAL A 399 -1.75 -25.62 33.12
CA VAL A 399 -2.20 -24.68 32.08
C VAL A 399 -3.45 -23.94 32.55
N LEU A 400 -3.41 -22.60 32.52
CA LEU A 400 -4.59 -21.76 32.66
C LEU A 400 -5.10 -21.37 31.27
N VAL A 401 -6.40 -21.59 31.02
CA VAL A 401 -7.08 -21.13 29.81
C VAL A 401 -8.10 -20.06 30.17
N ILE A 402 -8.04 -18.91 29.51
CA ILE A 402 -8.97 -17.80 29.73
C ILE A 402 -9.99 -17.78 28.59
N GLY A 403 -11.26 -18.02 28.91
CA GLY A 403 -12.38 -18.05 27.95
C GLY A 403 -12.79 -19.47 27.54
N GLY A 404 -14.10 -19.73 27.62
CA GLY A 404 -14.78 -21.02 27.36
C GLY A 404 -15.54 -21.07 26.03
N GLY A 405 -15.16 -20.25 25.05
CA GLY A 405 -15.63 -20.40 23.67
C GLY A 405 -15.02 -21.61 22.95
N PRO A 406 -15.32 -21.84 21.66
CA PRO A 406 -14.86 -23.01 20.92
C PRO A 406 -13.34 -23.24 21.00
N ALA A 407 -12.55 -22.17 20.83
CA ALA A 407 -11.08 -22.26 20.88
C ALA A 407 -10.57 -22.68 22.27
N GLY A 408 -11.07 -22.06 23.35
CA GLY A 408 -10.64 -22.37 24.71
C GLY A 408 -11.04 -23.78 25.14
N SER A 409 -12.32 -24.14 24.94
CA SER A 409 -12.84 -25.47 25.27
C SER A 409 -12.12 -26.58 24.51
N TYR A 410 -11.79 -26.35 23.23
CA TYR A 410 -11.02 -27.32 22.44
C TYR A 410 -9.57 -27.44 22.91
N ALA A 411 -8.86 -26.32 23.13
CA ALA A 411 -7.48 -26.34 23.61
C ALA A 411 -7.36 -27.04 24.97
N SER A 412 -8.27 -26.73 25.91
CA SER A 412 -8.30 -27.37 27.22
C SER A 412 -8.56 -28.87 27.13
N THR A 413 -9.47 -29.29 26.25
CA THR A 413 -9.75 -30.71 26.01
C THR A 413 -8.51 -31.46 25.53
N LEU A 414 -7.81 -30.90 24.54
CA LEU A 414 -6.59 -31.50 23.99
C LEU A 414 -5.51 -31.70 25.05
N LEU A 415 -5.28 -30.66 25.87
CA LEU A 415 -4.25 -30.68 26.91
C LEU A 415 -4.61 -31.62 28.07
N ALA A 416 -5.87 -31.66 28.49
CA ALA A 416 -6.34 -32.59 29.52
C ALA A 416 -6.24 -34.05 29.07
N ARG A 417 -6.52 -34.35 27.79
CA ARG A 417 -6.35 -35.68 27.20
C ARG A 417 -4.90 -36.16 27.17
N GLU A 418 -3.94 -35.24 27.22
CA GLU A 418 -2.51 -35.52 27.29
C GLU A 418 -2.00 -35.55 28.75
N GLY A 419 -2.92 -35.52 29.73
CA GLY A 419 -2.63 -35.68 31.15
C GLY A 419 -2.20 -34.40 31.88
N LEU A 420 -2.35 -33.22 31.27
CA LEU A 420 -2.05 -31.96 31.96
C LEU A 420 -3.18 -31.53 32.89
N ASP A 421 -2.82 -30.91 34.02
CA ASP A 421 -3.79 -30.22 34.89
C ASP A 421 -4.18 -28.89 34.24
N VAL A 422 -5.46 -28.77 33.86
CA VAL A 422 -5.99 -27.62 33.13
C VAL A 422 -7.14 -26.99 33.91
N VAL A 423 -7.03 -25.69 34.15
CA VAL A 423 -8.12 -24.84 34.66
C VAL A 423 -8.57 -23.91 33.54
N LEU A 424 -9.88 -23.84 33.32
CA LEU A 424 -10.52 -22.93 32.37
C LEU A 424 -11.42 -21.96 33.14
N LEU A 425 -11.15 -20.66 33.00
CA LEU A 425 -11.97 -19.59 33.61
C LEU A 425 -12.79 -18.88 32.52
N GLU A 426 -14.12 -18.98 32.60
CA GLU A 426 -15.08 -18.34 31.71
C GLU A 426 -15.84 -17.25 32.48
N ALA A 427 -15.87 -16.04 31.92
CA ALA A 427 -16.43 -14.86 32.59
C ALA A 427 -17.97 -14.85 32.62
N LEU A 428 -18.61 -15.58 31.71
CA LEU A 428 -20.06 -15.65 31.55
C LEU A 428 -20.60 -17.02 31.99
N LYS A 429 -21.93 -17.15 32.06
CA LYS A 429 -22.60 -18.42 32.28
C LYS A 429 -23.06 -19.00 30.94
N HIS A 430 -22.78 -20.28 30.68
CA HIS A 430 -23.34 -21.01 29.55
C HIS A 430 -24.73 -21.60 29.92
N PRO A 431 -25.68 -21.63 28.97
CA PRO A 431 -25.54 -21.19 27.57
C PRO A 431 -25.58 -19.65 27.46
N ARG A 432 -24.81 -19.08 26.53
CA ARG A 432 -24.76 -17.62 26.28
C ARG A 432 -24.90 -17.29 24.80
N GLU A 433 -25.60 -16.20 24.50
CA GLU A 433 -25.70 -15.69 23.13
C GLU A 433 -24.33 -15.36 22.53
N HIS A 434 -24.13 -15.74 21.27
CA HIS A 434 -22.95 -15.39 20.50
C HIS A 434 -23.21 -15.55 18.99
N VAL A 435 -22.63 -14.67 18.17
CA VAL A 435 -22.74 -14.75 16.70
C VAL A 435 -21.67 -15.67 16.08
N GLY A 436 -21.95 -16.22 14.91
CA GLY A 436 -21.04 -17.07 14.14
C GLY A 436 -21.53 -18.50 14.09
N GLU A 437 -22.67 -18.71 13.43
CA GLU A 437 -23.50 -19.92 13.51
C GLU A 437 -23.28 -20.89 12.34
N SER A 438 -22.73 -20.42 11.22
CA SER A 438 -22.42 -21.24 10.05
C SER A 438 -21.02 -21.83 10.18
N MET A 439 -20.87 -23.16 10.19
CA MET A 439 -19.57 -23.83 10.33
C MET A 439 -18.93 -24.15 8.98
N LEU A 440 -17.63 -24.46 8.99
CA LEU A 440 -16.89 -25.00 7.86
C LEU A 440 -16.71 -26.53 7.96
N PRO A 441 -16.46 -27.25 6.85
CA PRO A 441 -16.18 -28.68 6.84
C PRO A 441 -15.11 -29.15 7.83
N SER A 442 -14.09 -28.31 8.08
CA SER A 442 -13.02 -28.59 9.06
C SER A 442 -13.54 -28.87 10.48
N MET A 443 -14.71 -28.32 10.86
CA MET A 443 -15.32 -28.52 12.18
C MET A 443 -15.48 -30.00 12.53
N ARG A 444 -15.94 -30.82 11.57
CA ARG A 444 -16.18 -32.25 11.79
C ARG A 444 -14.89 -32.98 12.19
N HIS A 445 -13.77 -32.65 11.54
CA HIS A 445 -12.45 -33.24 11.84
C HIS A 445 -11.97 -32.91 13.25
N TYR A 446 -12.14 -31.67 13.71
CA TYR A 446 -11.78 -31.30 15.08
C TYR A 446 -12.64 -32.03 16.10
N LEU A 447 -13.96 -32.02 15.92
CA LEU A 447 -14.87 -32.69 16.85
C LEU A 447 -14.61 -34.19 16.91
N ARG A 448 -14.32 -34.83 15.77
CA ARG A 448 -13.95 -36.25 15.69
C ARG A 448 -12.70 -36.55 16.53
N PHE A 449 -11.68 -35.69 16.41
CA PHE A 449 -10.42 -35.88 17.12
C PHE A 449 -10.57 -35.82 18.66
N ILE A 450 -11.58 -35.08 19.14
CA ILE A 450 -11.92 -35.04 20.58
C ILE A 450 -13.12 -35.94 20.94
N ASP A 451 -13.55 -36.87 20.09
CA ASP A 451 -14.71 -37.75 20.31
C ASP A 451 -16.03 -37.00 20.60
N LEU A 452 -16.23 -35.79 20.03
CA LEU A 452 -17.40 -34.95 20.24
C LEU A 452 -18.37 -34.90 19.03
N GLU A 453 -17.95 -35.40 17.87
CA GLU A 453 -18.75 -35.36 16.62
C GLU A 453 -20.14 -35.99 16.80
N SER A 454 -20.23 -37.16 17.42
CA SER A 454 -21.51 -37.86 17.61
C SER A 454 -22.49 -37.10 18.49
N GLU A 455 -22.01 -36.31 19.45
CA GLU A 455 -22.88 -35.47 20.27
C GLU A 455 -23.49 -34.34 19.44
N TYR A 456 -22.70 -33.71 18.57
CA TYR A 456 -23.21 -32.69 17.64
C TYR A 456 -24.28 -33.25 16.71
N ASP A 457 -24.06 -34.46 16.16
CA ASP A 457 -25.05 -35.14 15.34
C ASP A 457 -26.33 -35.47 16.16
N ARG A 458 -26.20 -35.90 17.42
CA ARG A 458 -27.35 -36.16 18.32
C ARG A 458 -28.14 -34.91 18.69
N ARG A 459 -27.52 -33.74 18.76
CA ARG A 459 -28.21 -32.46 19.06
C ARG A 459 -29.13 -31.99 17.94
N GLY A 460 -29.00 -32.57 16.74
CA GLY A 460 -29.89 -32.24 15.63
C GLY A 460 -29.63 -30.86 15.02
N PHE A 461 -28.42 -30.32 15.15
CA PHE A 461 -28.02 -29.11 14.42
C PHE A 461 -28.23 -29.30 12.92
N LEU A 462 -28.66 -28.23 12.22
CA LEU A 462 -28.98 -28.36 10.79
C LEU A 462 -27.71 -28.65 10.00
N HIS A 463 -27.79 -29.62 9.11
CA HIS A 463 -26.72 -29.86 8.15
C HIS A 463 -26.61 -28.70 7.16
N LYS A 464 -25.38 -28.23 6.98
CA LYS A 464 -24.99 -27.26 5.96
C LYS A 464 -24.37 -28.02 4.77
N PRO A 465 -25.06 -28.09 3.61
CA PRO A 465 -24.50 -28.76 2.43
C PRO A 465 -23.46 -27.91 1.70
N GLY A 466 -23.45 -26.60 1.95
CA GLY A 466 -22.65 -25.66 1.21
C GLY A 466 -22.96 -24.20 1.56
N ALA A 467 -22.42 -23.29 0.77
CA ALA A 467 -22.68 -21.87 0.88
C ALA A 467 -22.85 -21.24 -0.51
N ILE A 468 -23.80 -20.32 -0.62
CA ILE A 468 -24.17 -19.63 -1.84
C ILE A 468 -23.76 -18.16 -1.74
N PHE A 469 -23.11 -17.66 -2.78
CA PHE A 469 -22.53 -16.32 -2.83
C PHE A 469 -23.08 -15.53 -4.02
N LYS A 470 -23.68 -14.37 -3.72
CA LYS A 470 -24.25 -13.43 -4.68
C LYS A 470 -23.51 -12.08 -4.58
N PHE A 471 -22.30 -12.02 -5.12
CA PHE A 471 -21.45 -10.81 -5.02
C PHE A 471 -21.71 -9.78 -6.12
N VAL A 472 -22.15 -10.22 -7.30
CA VAL A 472 -22.43 -9.35 -8.46
C VAL A 472 -23.92 -9.32 -8.73
N HIS A 473 -24.50 -8.13 -8.83
CA HIS A 473 -25.90 -7.92 -9.17
C HIS A 473 -26.17 -8.33 -10.61
N GLY A 474 -27.30 -9.01 -10.86
CA GLY A 474 -27.67 -9.51 -12.20
C GLY A 474 -26.93 -10.77 -12.69
N ALA A 475 -25.76 -11.11 -12.13
CA ALA A 475 -25.07 -12.38 -12.44
C ALA A 475 -25.74 -13.61 -11.79
N ARG A 476 -25.35 -14.83 -12.14
CA ARG A 476 -25.78 -16.03 -11.38
C ARG A 476 -25.06 -16.08 -10.02
N GLU A 477 -25.69 -16.68 -9.03
CA GLU A 477 -25.03 -17.00 -7.76
C GLU A 477 -24.03 -18.16 -7.89
N CYS A 478 -22.93 -18.09 -7.15
CA CYS A 478 -21.96 -19.18 -7.03
C CYS A 478 -22.34 -20.09 -5.88
N TYR A 479 -22.13 -21.40 -6.04
CA TYR A 479 -22.45 -22.39 -5.01
C TYR A 479 -21.23 -23.23 -4.67
N SER A 480 -20.75 -23.10 -3.44
CA SER A 480 -19.78 -24.05 -2.90
C SER A 480 -20.52 -25.26 -2.35
N ASP A 481 -20.43 -26.38 -3.06
CA ASP A 481 -20.94 -27.67 -2.59
C ASP A 481 -19.86 -28.36 -1.73
N PHE A 482 -20.15 -28.57 -0.45
CA PHE A 482 -19.26 -29.29 0.46
C PHE A 482 -19.38 -30.81 0.29
N GLY A 483 -20.48 -31.30 -0.28
CA GLY A 483 -20.72 -32.72 -0.54
C GLY A 483 -19.87 -33.29 -1.68
N LEU A 484 -19.42 -32.46 -2.62
CA LEU A 484 -18.52 -32.87 -3.71
C LEU A 484 -17.17 -33.40 -3.23
N LEU A 485 -16.77 -33.05 -2.00
CA LEU A 485 -15.53 -33.50 -1.36
C LEU A 485 -15.67 -34.84 -0.62
N GLY A 486 -16.87 -35.42 -0.61
CA GLY A 486 -17.18 -36.68 0.05
C GLY A 486 -18.15 -36.55 1.24
N PRO A 487 -18.74 -37.67 1.67
CA PRO A 487 -19.78 -37.69 2.72
C PRO A 487 -19.29 -37.17 4.07
N ASP A 488 -17.99 -37.30 4.37
CA ASP A 488 -17.32 -36.84 5.60
C ASP A 488 -17.10 -35.32 5.67
N LYS A 489 -17.46 -34.56 4.63
CA LYS A 489 -17.20 -33.12 4.52
C LYS A 489 -18.44 -32.26 4.78
N ARG A 490 -19.54 -32.90 5.21
CA ARG A 490 -20.75 -32.22 5.70
C ARG A 490 -20.48 -31.55 7.05
N THR A 491 -21.02 -30.35 7.23
CA THR A 491 -20.90 -29.58 8.48
C THR A 491 -22.28 -29.11 8.95
N TRP A 492 -22.33 -28.18 9.91
CA TRP A 492 -23.56 -27.74 10.56
C TRP A 492 -23.76 -26.23 10.54
N HIS A 493 -25.01 -25.81 10.63
CA HIS A 493 -25.39 -24.55 11.25
C HIS A 493 -25.77 -24.81 12.70
N VAL A 494 -25.17 -24.06 13.61
CA VAL A 494 -25.30 -24.27 15.05
C VAL A 494 -25.84 -23.02 15.70
N TYR A 495 -26.76 -23.19 16.64
CA TYR A 495 -27.08 -22.11 17.57
C TYR A 495 -25.99 -22.06 18.64
N ARG A 496 -25.20 -20.99 18.64
CA ARG A 496 -23.92 -20.92 19.37
C ARG A 496 -24.04 -21.06 20.87
N ALA A 497 -25.16 -20.62 21.46
CA ALA A 497 -25.39 -20.76 22.89
C ALA A 497 -25.35 -22.23 23.34
N GLU A 498 -25.93 -23.13 22.54
CA GLU A 498 -25.94 -24.56 22.77
C GLU A 498 -24.62 -25.22 22.36
N ALA A 499 -24.10 -24.89 21.17
CA ALA A 499 -22.88 -25.51 20.66
C ALA A 499 -21.66 -25.21 21.55
N ASP A 500 -21.47 -23.96 21.98
CA ASP A 500 -20.36 -23.60 22.87
C ASP A 500 -20.50 -24.29 24.23
N GLN A 501 -21.73 -24.43 24.75
CA GLN A 501 -22.00 -25.14 26.00
C GLN A 501 -21.64 -26.62 25.90
N VAL A 502 -22.01 -27.28 24.80
CA VAL A 502 -21.65 -28.69 24.54
C VAL A 502 -20.14 -28.87 24.55
N MET A 503 -19.38 -27.98 23.89
CA MET A 503 -17.92 -28.04 23.90
C MET A 503 -17.32 -27.80 25.29
N LEU A 504 -17.85 -26.83 26.04
CA LEU A 504 -17.37 -26.51 27.37
C LEU A 504 -17.60 -27.65 28.36
N TRP A 505 -18.79 -28.27 28.32
CA TRP A 505 -19.10 -29.44 29.15
C TRP A 505 -18.32 -30.67 28.75
N HIS A 506 -18.08 -30.86 27.45
CA HIS A 506 -17.18 -31.91 27.00
C HIS A 506 -15.78 -31.73 27.59
N ALA A 507 -15.22 -30.51 27.57
CA ALA A 507 -13.94 -30.22 28.21
C ALA A 507 -13.92 -30.63 29.69
N ALA A 508 -14.99 -30.31 30.43
CA ALA A 508 -15.13 -30.74 31.83
C ALA A 508 -15.16 -32.27 31.99
N GLN A 509 -15.89 -32.99 31.11
CA GLN A 509 -15.94 -34.46 31.10
C GLN A 509 -14.57 -35.09 30.77
N GLN A 510 -13.71 -34.37 30.03
CA GLN A 510 -12.35 -34.80 29.71
C GLN A 510 -11.34 -34.48 30.82
N GLY A 511 -11.79 -33.94 31.97
CA GLY A 511 -10.95 -33.70 33.15
C GLY A 511 -10.51 -32.24 33.35
N VAL A 512 -10.97 -31.30 32.52
CA VAL A 512 -10.71 -29.87 32.70
C VAL A 512 -11.49 -29.33 33.90
N LYS A 513 -10.85 -28.55 34.77
CA LYS A 513 -11.53 -27.82 35.85
C LYS A 513 -12.11 -26.53 35.30
N VAL A 514 -13.40 -26.54 34.99
CA VAL A 514 -14.12 -25.39 34.40
C VAL A 514 -14.79 -24.56 35.49
N PHE A 515 -14.54 -23.25 35.48
CA PHE A 515 -15.22 -22.27 36.35
C PHE A 515 -15.91 -21.21 35.49
N GLU A 516 -17.23 -21.21 35.51
CA GLU A 516 -18.07 -20.21 34.85
C GLU A 516 -18.35 -19.03 35.78
N GLU A 517 -18.72 -17.88 35.21
CA GLU A 517 -18.92 -16.63 35.95
C GLU A 517 -17.70 -16.21 36.80
N VAL A 518 -16.49 -16.65 36.37
CA VAL A 518 -15.20 -16.30 36.97
C VAL A 518 -14.36 -15.58 35.93
N ARG A 519 -14.22 -14.26 36.12
CA ARG A 519 -13.50 -13.39 35.20
C ARG A 519 -12.05 -13.21 35.64
N VAL A 520 -11.10 -13.37 34.72
CA VAL A 520 -9.72 -12.92 34.94
C VAL A 520 -9.65 -11.40 34.86
N GLU A 521 -9.21 -10.76 35.93
CA GLU A 521 -9.06 -9.30 36.02
C GLU A 521 -7.66 -8.85 35.62
N SER A 522 -6.63 -9.55 36.08
CA SER A 522 -5.24 -9.26 35.74
C SER A 522 -4.35 -10.50 35.71
N ILE A 523 -3.23 -10.39 35.01
CA ILE A 523 -2.16 -11.35 34.90
C ILE A 523 -0.90 -10.70 35.44
N ASP A 524 -0.19 -11.45 36.29
CA ASP A 524 1.11 -11.08 36.84
C ASP A 524 2.21 -11.79 36.05
N PHE A 525 3.30 -11.07 35.83
CA PHE A 525 4.46 -11.53 35.08
C PHE A 525 5.68 -11.59 35.98
N GLU A 526 6.57 -12.54 35.70
CA GLU A 526 7.82 -12.71 36.45
C GLU A 526 8.63 -11.40 36.50
N GLY A 527 9.13 -11.04 37.69
CA GLY A 527 9.89 -9.80 37.88
C GLY A 527 9.08 -8.49 37.76
N GLY A 528 7.74 -8.56 37.66
CA GLY A 528 6.84 -7.40 37.73
C GLY A 528 6.92 -6.42 36.55
N ASN A 529 7.57 -6.81 35.44
CA ASN A 529 7.72 -5.99 34.23
C ASN A 529 6.80 -6.54 33.13
N THR A 530 6.15 -5.72 32.31
CA THR A 530 5.29 -6.19 31.21
C THR A 530 5.99 -6.26 29.86
N ASN A 531 7.29 -5.89 29.79
CA ASN A 531 8.02 -5.76 28.53
C ASN A 531 8.55 -7.10 27.94
N SER A 532 8.18 -8.26 28.51
CA SER A 532 8.43 -9.66 28.06
C SER A 532 8.96 -10.63 29.15
N PRO A 533 8.35 -10.75 30.35
CA PRO A 533 8.54 -11.96 31.15
C PRO A 533 7.40 -12.96 30.92
N ARG A 534 7.64 -14.17 31.36
CA ARG A 534 6.67 -15.25 31.52
C ARG A 534 5.50 -14.85 32.44
N PRO A 535 4.23 -15.10 32.08
CA PRO A 535 3.12 -14.96 33.01
C PRO A 535 3.15 -16.10 34.03
N VAL A 536 2.91 -15.78 35.29
CA VAL A 536 3.09 -16.73 36.42
C VAL A 536 1.82 -16.89 37.27
N SER A 537 0.96 -15.87 37.29
CA SER A 537 -0.32 -15.93 38.00
C SER A 537 -1.37 -15.01 37.37
N ALA A 538 -2.63 -15.25 37.70
CA ALA A 538 -3.75 -14.41 37.32
C ALA A 538 -4.69 -14.18 38.50
N ALA A 539 -5.08 -12.92 38.71
CA ALA A 539 -6.13 -12.53 39.61
C ALA A 539 -7.49 -12.75 38.93
N TRP A 540 -8.41 -13.40 39.63
CA TRP A 540 -9.76 -13.69 39.15
C TRP A 540 -10.79 -13.17 40.14
N LYS A 541 -11.99 -12.91 39.62
CA LYS A 541 -13.15 -12.48 40.39
C LYS A 541 -14.41 -13.21 39.93
N SER A 542 -15.12 -13.81 40.87
CA SER A 542 -16.42 -14.44 40.62
C SER A 542 -17.54 -13.40 40.61
N LYS A 543 -18.64 -13.72 39.95
CA LYS A 543 -19.86 -12.90 39.98
C LYS A 543 -20.47 -12.77 41.39
N LEU A 544 -20.22 -13.75 42.26
CA LEU A 544 -20.63 -13.72 43.67
C LEU A 544 -19.79 -12.75 44.52
N GLY A 545 -18.73 -12.16 43.94
CA GLY A 545 -17.88 -11.18 44.59
C GLY A 545 -16.62 -11.76 45.22
N GLU A 546 -16.42 -13.08 45.15
CA GLU A 546 -15.19 -13.74 45.58
C GLU A 546 -14.07 -13.37 44.62
N SER A 547 -12.84 -13.33 45.12
CA SER A 547 -11.67 -13.05 44.31
C SER A 547 -10.49 -13.82 44.84
N GLY A 548 -9.57 -14.19 43.96
CA GLY A 548 -8.34 -14.87 44.33
C GLY A 548 -7.30 -14.78 43.24
N THR A 549 -6.21 -15.50 43.44
CA THR A 549 -5.12 -15.60 42.48
C THR A 549 -4.84 -17.06 42.21
N ILE A 550 -4.71 -17.40 40.93
CA ILE A 550 -4.28 -18.73 40.47
C ILE A 550 -2.87 -18.62 39.90
N SER A 551 -1.96 -19.50 40.32
CA SER A 551 -0.63 -19.66 39.73
C SER A 551 -0.64 -20.71 38.62
N PHE A 552 0.18 -20.56 37.58
CA PHE A 552 0.24 -21.51 36.47
C PHE A 552 1.62 -21.58 35.82
N ASP A 553 1.89 -22.69 35.16
CA ASP A 553 3.13 -22.86 34.40
C ASP A 553 3.01 -22.30 32.98
N TRP A 554 1.80 -22.36 32.40
CA TRP A 554 1.43 -21.91 31.06
C TRP A 554 0.10 -21.18 31.01
N LEU A 555 -0.02 -20.23 30.07
CA LEU A 555 -1.24 -19.47 29.82
C LEU A 555 -1.72 -19.61 28.37
N ILE A 556 -3.03 -19.83 28.17
CA ILE A 556 -3.69 -19.67 26.88
C ILE A 556 -4.74 -18.56 26.98
N ASP A 557 -4.54 -17.49 26.24
CA ASP A 557 -5.55 -16.46 26.05
C ASP A 557 -6.50 -16.85 24.91
N ALA A 558 -7.69 -17.29 25.28
CA ALA A 558 -8.82 -17.61 24.40
C ALA A 558 -10.03 -16.71 24.70
N SER A 559 -9.79 -15.48 25.22
CA SER A 559 -10.83 -14.57 25.75
C SER A 559 -11.73 -13.93 24.67
N GLY A 560 -11.73 -14.50 23.47
CA GLY A 560 -12.47 -13.99 22.32
C GLY A 560 -12.04 -12.58 21.94
N ARG A 561 -12.99 -11.76 21.48
CA ARG A 561 -12.70 -10.41 21.01
C ARG A 561 -12.11 -9.48 22.07
N GLN A 562 -12.23 -9.80 23.36
CA GLN A 562 -11.59 -9.04 24.43
C GLN A 562 -10.06 -9.06 24.28
N GLY A 563 -9.47 -10.21 23.90
CA GLY A 563 -8.03 -10.42 23.75
C GLY A 563 -7.21 -9.82 24.86
N LEU A 564 -7.34 -10.37 26.06
CA LEU A 564 -6.75 -9.83 27.29
C LEU A 564 -5.25 -9.53 27.15
N ILE A 565 -4.46 -10.46 26.61
CA ILE A 565 -3.02 -10.30 26.41
C ILE A 565 -2.72 -9.24 25.35
N THR A 566 -3.37 -9.33 24.17
CA THR A 566 -3.06 -8.46 23.02
C THR A 566 -3.50 -7.02 23.24
N THR A 567 -4.54 -6.78 24.05
CA THR A 567 -5.10 -5.44 24.29
C THR A 567 -4.62 -4.79 25.58
N LYS A 568 -4.55 -5.53 26.70
CA LYS A 568 -4.23 -4.95 28.01
C LYS A 568 -2.72 -4.94 28.27
N TYR A 569 -2.02 -6.00 27.88
CA TYR A 569 -0.62 -6.23 28.26
C TYR A 569 0.35 -5.87 27.13
N LEU A 570 0.32 -6.62 26.03
CA LEU A 570 1.23 -6.41 24.90
C LEU A 570 0.88 -5.15 24.11
N LYS A 571 -0.41 -4.78 24.09
CA LYS A 571 -0.94 -3.64 23.30
C LYS A 571 -0.50 -3.70 21.83
N ASN A 572 -0.43 -4.90 21.30
CA ASN A 572 0.11 -5.21 19.97
C ASN A 572 -0.98 -5.54 18.95
N ARG A 573 -2.26 -5.33 19.30
CA ARG A 573 -3.39 -5.48 18.37
C ARG A 573 -3.46 -4.29 17.40
N ILE A 574 -3.47 -4.61 16.11
CA ILE A 574 -3.57 -3.68 14.99
C ILE A 574 -4.89 -3.93 14.25
N TYR A 575 -5.75 -2.91 14.20
CA TYR A 575 -7.00 -2.93 13.44
C TYR A 575 -6.74 -2.62 11.96
N ARG A 576 -7.52 -3.23 11.05
CA ARG A 576 -7.47 -2.92 9.62
C ARG A 576 -8.60 -1.95 9.29
N GLU A 577 -8.28 -0.68 9.08
CA GLU A 577 -9.32 0.34 8.84
C GLU A 577 -10.21 0.02 7.64
N GLY A 578 -9.66 -0.51 6.54
CA GLY A 578 -10.45 -0.89 5.36
C GLY A 578 -11.51 -1.98 5.62
N LEU A 579 -11.42 -2.71 6.74
CA LEU A 579 -12.36 -3.73 7.17
C LEU A 579 -12.89 -3.45 8.59
N ARG A 580 -13.07 -2.18 8.94
CA ARG A 580 -13.68 -1.75 10.21
C ARG A 580 -15.20 -1.88 10.15
N ASN A 581 -15.66 -3.11 9.93
CA ASN A 581 -17.07 -3.43 9.73
C ASN A 581 -17.85 -3.47 11.05
N VAL A 582 -19.15 -3.25 10.96
CA VAL A 582 -20.12 -3.51 12.02
C VAL A 582 -21.19 -4.44 11.47
N ALA A 583 -21.62 -5.40 12.28
CA ALA A 583 -22.79 -6.21 11.99
C ALA A 583 -23.96 -5.79 12.88
N ALA A 584 -25.14 -5.72 12.28
CA ALA A 584 -26.42 -5.74 12.97
C ALA A 584 -27.18 -6.97 12.50
N TYR A 585 -27.65 -7.80 13.43
CA TYR A 585 -28.29 -9.07 13.12
C TYR A 585 -29.41 -9.37 14.09
N GLY A 586 -30.36 -10.18 13.65
CA GLY A 586 -31.46 -10.66 14.47
C GLY A 586 -32.02 -11.96 13.93
N TYR A 587 -33.00 -12.49 14.64
CA TYR A 587 -33.59 -13.80 14.36
C TYR A 587 -34.99 -13.66 13.78
N TRP A 588 -35.32 -14.58 12.87
CA TRP A 588 -36.60 -14.62 12.17
C TRP A 588 -37.23 -16.01 12.33
N ASN A 589 -38.54 -16.07 12.52
CA ASN A 589 -39.34 -17.29 12.55
C ASN A 589 -40.18 -17.44 11.28
N ASN A 590 -40.75 -18.63 11.05
CA ASN A 590 -41.65 -18.92 9.93
C ASN A 590 -41.05 -18.62 8.53
N VAL A 591 -39.72 -18.61 8.45
CA VAL A 591 -38.98 -18.45 7.19
C VAL A 591 -39.06 -19.79 6.43
N PRO A 592 -39.50 -19.81 5.16
CA PRO A 592 -39.56 -21.03 4.36
C PRO A 592 -38.19 -21.70 4.21
N ILE A 593 -38.18 -23.04 4.14
CA ILE A 593 -36.96 -23.80 3.89
C ILE A 593 -36.51 -23.53 2.44
N PHE A 594 -35.28 -23.04 2.30
CA PHE A 594 -34.68 -22.82 0.98
C PHE A 594 -34.46 -24.16 0.26
N GLU A 595 -34.99 -24.28 -0.97
CA GLU A 595 -34.90 -25.49 -1.81
C GLU A 595 -35.21 -26.79 -1.07
N GLU A 596 -36.37 -26.84 -0.40
CA GLU A 596 -36.85 -28.01 0.33
C GLU A 596 -36.83 -29.28 -0.55
N GLY A 597 -36.14 -30.32 -0.07
CA GLY A 597 -35.91 -31.57 -0.80
C GLY A 597 -34.82 -31.53 -1.86
N GLY A 598 -34.20 -30.37 -2.10
CA GLY A 598 -33.12 -30.17 -3.06
C GLY A 598 -31.71 -30.34 -2.46
N PRO A 599 -30.66 -30.42 -3.31
CA PRO A 599 -29.28 -30.62 -2.87
C PRO A 599 -28.69 -29.39 -2.12
N ARG A 600 -29.27 -28.19 -2.30
CA ARG A 600 -28.84 -26.95 -1.64
C ARG A 600 -29.68 -26.61 -0.41
N GLN A 601 -30.51 -27.56 0.07
CA GLN A 601 -31.35 -27.34 1.24
C GLN A 601 -30.51 -26.89 2.44
N ASN A 602 -30.96 -25.83 3.12
CA ASN A 602 -30.25 -25.21 4.26
C ASN A 602 -28.87 -24.60 3.92
N ALA A 603 -28.49 -24.40 2.65
CA ALA A 603 -27.25 -23.71 2.33
C ALA A 603 -27.25 -22.28 2.92
N THR A 604 -26.09 -21.81 3.41
CA THR A 604 -25.93 -20.39 3.78
C THR A 604 -26.12 -19.54 2.53
N TRP A 605 -26.80 -18.40 2.64
CA TRP A 605 -26.85 -17.41 1.57
C TRP A 605 -26.12 -16.13 1.99
N ILE A 606 -25.22 -15.67 1.14
CA ILE A 606 -24.41 -14.45 1.33
C ILE A 606 -24.57 -13.58 0.10
N GLU A 607 -24.94 -12.32 0.31
CA GLU A 607 -25.28 -11.42 -0.80
C GLU A 607 -24.74 -10.02 -0.58
N CYS A 608 -24.21 -9.41 -1.66
CA CYS A 608 -23.83 -8.01 -1.68
C CYS A 608 -25.06 -7.11 -1.57
N LEU A 609 -24.99 -6.04 -0.77
CA LEU A 609 -26.05 -5.05 -0.75
C LEU A 609 -26.16 -4.32 -2.11
N THR A 610 -27.37 -3.91 -2.49
CA THR A 610 -27.65 -3.21 -3.76
C THR A 610 -26.90 -1.89 -3.91
N ASP A 611 -26.55 -1.24 -2.80
CA ASP A 611 -25.74 -0.02 -2.79
C ASP A 611 -24.22 -0.28 -2.76
N LYS A 612 -23.81 -1.54 -2.76
CA LYS A 612 -22.41 -2.01 -2.82
C LYS A 612 -21.56 -1.66 -1.59
N ARG A 613 -22.19 -1.21 -0.49
CA ARG A 613 -21.46 -0.75 0.72
C ARG A 613 -21.34 -1.79 1.82
N GLY A 614 -21.74 -3.03 1.54
CA GLY A 614 -21.75 -4.11 2.51
C GLY A 614 -22.33 -5.38 1.92
N TRP A 615 -22.67 -6.31 2.80
CA TRP A 615 -23.27 -7.59 2.47
C TRP A 615 -24.23 -8.06 3.57
N ALA A 616 -25.03 -9.08 3.28
CA ALA A 616 -25.94 -9.70 4.24
C ALA A 616 -25.78 -11.22 4.25
N TRP A 617 -26.04 -11.85 5.41
CA TRP A 617 -26.11 -13.29 5.55
C TRP A 617 -27.52 -13.78 5.86
N PHE A 618 -27.76 -15.04 5.54
CA PHE A 618 -28.94 -15.81 5.90
C PHE A 618 -28.49 -17.22 6.32
N ILE A 619 -28.73 -17.57 7.58
CA ILE A 619 -28.29 -18.84 8.19
C ILE A 619 -29.49 -19.49 8.89
N PRO A 620 -30.05 -20.59 8.35
CA PRO A 620 -31.12 -21.32 9.01
C PRO A 620 -30.59 -22.11 10.23
N LEU A 621 -31.37 -22.19 11.30
CA LEU A 621 -31.02 -22.88 12.54
C LEU A 621 -32.02 -23.99 12.87
N HIS A 622 -31.56 -24.98 13.64
CA HIS A 622 -32.34 -26.19 13.95
C HIS A 622 -33.57 -25.97 14.82
N ASN A 623 -33.61 -24.86 15.56
CA ASN A 623 -34.72 -24.47 16.44
C ASN A 623 -35.84 -23.71 15.70
N GLY A 624 -35.85 -23.74 14.36
CA GLY A 624 -36.84 -23.06 13.52
C GLY A 624 -36.58 -21.57 13.30
N MET A 625 -35.55 -21.00 13.94
CA MET A 625 -35.12 -19.64 13.68
C MET A 625 -34.21 -19.56 12.45
N THR A 626 -34.12 -18.38 11.85
CA THR A 626 -33.11 -18.02 10.86
C THR A 626 -32.36 -16.78 11.34
N SER A 627 -31.03 -16.89 11.44
CA SER A 627 -30.14 -15.77 11.74
C SER A 627 -29.88 -14.96 10.47
N ILE A 628 -30.20 -13.67 10.51
CA ILE A 628 -30.05 -12.75 9.38
C ILE A 628 -29.33 -11.50 9.84
N GLY A 629 -28.20 -11.20 9.22
CA GLY A 629 -27.36 -10.06 9.57
C GLY A 629 -26.96 -9.23 8.37
N VAL A 630 -26.73 -7.95 8.61
CA VAL A 630 -26.19 -6.99 7.64
C VAL A 630 -24.86 -6.48 8.15
N VAL A 631 -23.84 -6.56 7.30
CA VAL A 631 -22.45 -6.16 7.57
C VAL A 631 -22.06 -5.03 6.64
N MET A 632 -21.52 -3.94 7.21
CA MET A 632 -20.99 -2.83 6.44
C MET A 632 -19.93 -2.05 7.23
N HIS A 633 -19.17 -1.20 6.54
CA HIS A 633 -18.18 -0.35 7.18
C HIS A 633 -18.82 0.54 8.27
N GLN A 634 -18.16 0.70 9.42
CA GLN A 634 -18.66 1.45 10.58
C GLN A 634 -19.10 2.87 10.21
N GLU A 635 -18.28 3.60 9.47
CA GLU A 635 -18.60 4.98 9.06
C GLU A 635 -19.84 5.03 8.17
N THR A 636 -19.97 4.07 7.24
CA THR A 636 -21.16 3.97 6.38
C THR A 636 -22.39 3.69 7.23
N SER A 637 -22.31 2.73 8.17
CA SER A 637 -23.43 2.45 9.07
C SER A 637 -23.81 3.66 9.92
N ASN A 638 -22.83 4.43 10.40
CA ASN A 638 -23.08 5.62 11.23
C ASN A 638 -23.74 6.73 10.41
N GLN A 639 -23.27 7.00 9.19
CA GLN A 639 -23.86 7.97 8.28
C GLN A 639 -25.31 7.61 7.94
N LYS A 640 -25.56 6.34 7.59
CA LYS A 640 -26.91 5.86 7.27
C LYS A 640 -27.84 5.89 8.49
N LYS A 641 -27.34 5.54 9.67
CA LYS A 641 -28.11 5.61 10.92
C LYS A 641 -28.48 7.04 11.29
N ALA A 642 -27.60 8.01 11.01
CA ALA A 642 -27.88 9.42 11.25
C ALA A 642 -28.90 10.01 10.27
N ALA A 643 -28.96 9.51 9.03
CA ALA A 643 -29.91 9.94 8.00
C ALA A 643 -31.22 9.13 7.98
N GLY A 644 -31.22 7.96 8.62
CA GLY A 644 -32.29 6.96 8.56
C GLY A 644 -33.23 7.00 9.77
N PRO A 645 -34.05 5.95 9.93
CA PRO A 645 -34.98 5.86 11.05
C PRO A 645 -34.24 5.78 12.39
N SER A 646 -34.85 6.36 13.42
CA SER A 646 -34.32 6.29 14.78
C SER A 646 -34.43 4.86 15.33
N GLY A 647 -33.39 4.41 16.04
CA GLY A 647 -33.30 3.09 16.65
C GLY A 647 -32.53 2.07 15.79
N LEU A 648 -31.78 1.21 16.46
CA LEU A 648 -30.91 0.22 15.80
C LEU A 648 -31.71 -0.82 15.02
N GLU A 649 -32.88 -1.21 15.52
CA GLU A 649 -33.78 -2.19 14.89
C GLU A 649 -34.38 -1.66 13.59
N ALA A 650 -34.92 -0.44 13.63
CA ALA A 650 -35.42 0.21 12.43
C ALA A 650 -34.32 0.43 11.39
N HIS A 651 -33.11 0.80 11.83
CA HIS A 651 -31.93 0.90 10.95
C HIS A 651 -31.61 -0.46 10.31
N TYR A 652 -31.53 -1.54 11.09
CA TYR A 652 -31.28 -2.89 10.59
C TYR A 652 -32.31 -3.32 9.53
N LEU A 653 -33.61 -3.17 9.83
CA LEU A 653 -34.69 -3.52 8.90
C LEU A 653 -34.65 -2.68 7.62
N GLU A 654 -34.26 -1.40 7.71
CA GLU A 654 -34.07 -0.55 6.55
C GLU A 654 -32.87 -1.01 5.70
N GLN A 655 -31.75 -1.37 6.32
CA GLN A 655 -30.59 -1.88 5.60
C GLN A 655 -30.82 -3.25 4.97
N LEU A 656 -31.65 -4.09 5.60
CA LEU A 656 -32.01 -5.41 5.08
C LEU A 656 -32.73 -5.33 3.73
N LYS A 657 -33.43 -4.22 3.45
CA LYS A 657 -34.06 -3.97 2.13
C LYS A 657 -33.08 -3.91 0.97
N LEU A 658 -31.79 -3.67 1.26
CA LEU A 658 -30.73 -3.66 0.27
C LEU A 658 -30.25 -5.08 -0.10
N ALA A 659 -30.80 -6.14 0.49
CA ALA A 659 -30.48 -7.54 0.18
C ALA A 659 -31.71 -8.28 -0.37
N PRO A 660 -32.08 -8.07 -1.65
CA PRO A 660 -33.31 -8.61 -2.23
C PRO A 660 -33.34 -10.14 -2.27
N GLY A 661 -32.20 -10.82 -2.47
CA GLY A 661 -32.13 -12.28 -2.42
C GLY A 661 -32.34 -12.85 -1.01
N VAL A 662 -31.92 -12.13 0.04
CA VAL A 662 -32.24 -12.45 1.43
C VAL A 662 -33.73 -12.22 1.71
N LEU A 663 -34.28 -11.06 1.32
CA LEU A 663 -35.71 -10.77 1.49
C LEU A 663 -36.62 -11.78 0.79
N GLY A 664 -36.27 -12.17 -0.44
CA GLY A 664 -37.01 -13.19 -1.18
C GLY A 664 -37.06 -14.55 -0.47
N ARG A 665 -36.04 -14.87 0.35
CA ARG A 665 -36.00 -16.09 1.16
C ARG A 665 -36.78 -15.98 2.46
N ILE A 666 -36.80 -14.80 3.08
CA ILE A 666 -37.70 -14.52 4.21
C ILE A 666 -39.14 -14.77 3.77
N GLY A 667 -39.49 -14.29 2.57
CA GLY A 667 -40.82 -14.45 1.97
C GLY A 667 -41.94 -13.79 2.78
N ASP A 668 -43.18 -13.97 2.35
CA ASP A 668 -44.34 -13.33 2.98
C ASP A 668 -44.68 -13.89 4.37
N LYS A 669 -44.15 -15.07 4.70
CA LYS A 669 -44.41 -15.77 5.97
C LYS A 669 -43.36 -15.51 7.05
N GLY A 670 -42.19 -15.01 6.69
CA GLY A 670 -41.11 -14.75 7.64
C GLY A 670 -41.47 -13.64 8.62
N ILE A 671 -41.29 -13.90 9.91
CA ILE A 671 -41.62 -12.98 11.00
C ILE A 671 -40.35 -12.66 11.77
N TYR A 672 -39.96 -11.38 11.77
CA TYR A 672 -38.88 -10.89 12.61
C TYR A 672 -39.24 -11.06 14.09
N ILE A 673 -38.32 -11.57 14.91
CA ILE A 673 -38.52 -11.74 16.35
C ILE A 673 -38.18 -10.40 17.04
N PRO A 674 -39.16 -9.65 17.57
CA PRO A 674 -38.89 -8.33 18.16
C PRO A 674 -37.94 -8.41 19.36
N GLY A 675 -37.03 -7.45 19.48
CA GLY A 675 -36.04 -7.43 20.56
C GLY A 675 -34.90 -8.45 20.44
N SER A 676 -34.89 -9.26 19.36
CA SER A 676 -33.81 -10.21 19.09
C SER A 676 -32.56 -9.57 18.48
N LEU A 677 -32.63 -8.27 18.14
CA LEU A 677 -31.54 -7.55 17.51
C LEU A 677 -30.30 -7.49 18.39
N GLN A 678 -29.17 -7.80 17.78
CA GLN A 678 -27.84 -7.63 18.33
C GLN A 678 -26.99 -6.83 17.35
N SER A 679 -25.95 -6.20 17.88
CA SER A 679 -24.91 -5.59 17.06
C SER A 679 -23.55 -5.84 17.66
N THR A 680 -22.59 -6.15 16.79
CA THR A 680 -21.21 -6.36 17.15
C THR A 680 -20.30 -5.51 16.28
N ALA A 681 -19.21 -5.03 16.87
CA ALA A 681 -18.10 -4.50 16.11
C ALA A 681 -17.41 -5.68 15.42
N ASP A 682 -17.50 -5.78 14.10
CA ASP A 682 -16.83 -6.78 13.27
C ASP A 682 -15.52 -6.25 12.70
N TYR A 683 -14.77 -5.54 13.55
CA TYR A 683 -13.50 -4.97 13.12
C TYR A 683 -12.50 -6.09 12.85
N SER A 684 -11.92 -6.04 11.66
CA SER A 684 -10.76 -6.86 11.34
C SER A 684 -9.54 -6.39 12.12
N TYR A 685 -8.83 -7.31 12.77
CA TYR A 685 -7.60 -7.00 13.50
C TYR A 685 -6.69 -8.22 13.59
N HIS A 686 -5.43 -7.97 13.88
CA HIS A 686 -4.43 -8.99 14.17
C HIS A 686 -3.44 -8.49 15.21
N ALA A 687 -2.76 -9.39 15.91
CA ALA A 687 -1.64 -9.05 16.77
C ALA A 687 -0.32 -9.22 16.01
N THR A 688 0.72 -8.46 16.37
CA THR A 688 2.05 -8.63 15.76
C THR A 688 2.78 -9.90 16.20
N SER A 689 2.33 -10.50 17.30
CA SER A 689 2.77 -11.82 17.79
C SER A 689 1.62 -12.47 18.55
N TYR A 690 1.56 -13.80 18.49
CA TYR A 690 0.50 -14.64 19.06
C TYR A 690 1.01 -15.55 20.18
N SER A 691 2.28 -15.41 20.55
CA SER A 691 2.92 -16.24 21.56
C SER A 691 4.05 -15.49 22.27
N GLY A 692 4.38 -15.96 23.46
CA GLY A 692 5.57 -15.55 24.17
C GLY A 692 6.03 -16.63 25.11
N ASP A 693 6.98 -16.30 25.97
CA ASP A 693 7.52 -17.25 26.94
C ASP A 693 6.40 -17.81 27.84
N HIS A 694 6.10 -19.10 27.65
CA HIS A 694 5.04 -19.84 28.33
C HIS A 694 3.60 -19.28 28.18
N TYR A 695 3.31 -18.60 27.06
CA TYR A 695 1.92 -18.30 26.71
C TYR A 695 1.61 -18.40 25.21
N ARG A 696 0.35 -18.67 24.88
CA ARG A 696 -0.21 -18.69 23.52
C ARG A 696 -1.52 -17.89 23.48
N ILE A 697 -1.83 -17.29 22.34
CA ILE A 697 -3.02 -16.49 22.10
C ILE A 697 -3.76 -17.11 20.91
N ILE A 698 -5.04 -17.45 21.09
CA ILE A 698 -5.80 -18.24 20.10
C ILE A 698 -7.17 -17.65 19.81
N GLY A 699 -7.74 -18.00 18.64
CA GLY A 699 -9.03 -17.50 18.19
C GLY A 699 -9.10 -15.98 18.10
N ASP A 700 -10.28 -15.41 18.38
CA ASP A 700 -10.52 -13.97 18.28
C ASP A 700 -9.67 -13.12 19.24
N ALA A 701 -9.02 -13.74 20.25
CA ALA A 701 -8.07 -13.03 21.12
C ALA A 701 -6.81 -12.62 20.35
N ALA A 702 -6.38 -13.49 19.42
CA ALA A 702 -5.23 -13.31 18.55
C ALA A 702 -5.56 -12.42 17.34
N ALA A 703 -6.55 -12.80 16.55
CA ALA A 703 -6.88 -12.12 15.30
C ALA A 703 -8.30 -12.46 14.81
N PHE A 704 -8.90 -11.54 14.07
CA PHE A 704 -10.20 -11.67 13.44
C PHE A 704 -10.16 -11.04 12.05
N VAL A 705 -10.64 -11.75 11.02
CA VAL A 705 -10.66 -11.25 9.64
C VAL A 705 -11.98 -10.53 9.35
N ASP A 706 -13.00 -11.29 8.98
CA ASP A 706 -14.35 -10.83 8.62
C ASP A 706 -15.25 -12.09 8.56
N PRO A 707 -16.53 -12.02 8.96
CA PRO A 707 -17.38 -13.21 9.01
C PRO A 707 -17.87 -13.71 7.64
N LEU A 708 -17.55 -13.03 6.53
CA LEU A 708 -18.03 -13.32 5.17
C LEU A 708 -17.91 -14.80 4.78
N PHE A 709 -16.80 -15.46 5.12
CA PHE A 709 -16.58 -16.88 4.79
C PHE A 709 -16.75 -17.83 5.99
N SER A 710 -17.40 -17.37 7.07
CA SER A 710 -17.70 -18.23 8.24
C SER A 710 -16.45 -18.86 8.90
N SER A 711 -15.30 -18.20 8.84
CA SER A 711 -14.00 -18.80 9.18
C SER A 711 -13.60 -18.72 10.66
N GLY A 712 -14.25 -17.87 11.46
CA GLY A 712 -13.81 -17.54 12.83
C GLY A 712 -13.66 -18.77 13.74
N VAL A 713 -14.64 -19.68 13.75
CA VAL A 713 -14.58 -20.91 14.56
C VAL A 713 -13.46 -21.82 14.07
N HIS A 714 -13.32 -22.01 12.76
CA HIS A 714 -12.23 -22.82 12.19
C HIS A 714 -10.86 -22.29 12.60
N ILE A 715 -10.61 -20.98 12.45
CA ILE A 715 -9.33 -20.38 12.84
C ILE A 715 -9.12 -20.51 14.36
N GLY A 716 -10.18 -20.38 15.16
CA GLY A 716 -10.13 -20.64 16.60
C GLY A 716 -9.70 -22.06 16.94
N MET A 717 -10.23 -23.07 16.25
CA MET A 717 -9.91 -24.48 16.44
C MET A 717 -8.50 -24.84 15.94
N THR A 718 -8.08 -24.29 14.79
CA THR A 718 -6.68 -24.39 14.31
C THR A 718 -5.73 -23.79 15.34
N GLY A 719 -6.06 -22.62 15.88
CA GLY A 719 -5.22 -21.97 16.89
C GLY A 719 -5.15 -22.75 18.20
N ALA A 720 -6.28 -23.31 18.65
CA ALA A 720 -6.35 -24.18 19.82
C ALA A 720 -5.49 -25.44 19.68
N LEU A 721 -5.55 -26.10 18.52
CA LEU A 721 -4.71 -27.25 18.19
C LEU A 721 -3.22 -26.87 18.14
N SER A 722 -2.90 -25.74 17.50
CA SER A 722 -1.54 -25.19 17.43
C SER A 722 -0.98 -24.88 18.82
N ALA A 723 -1.76 -24.25 19.70
CA ALA A 723 -1.35 -23.98 21.07
C ALA A 723 -1.09 -25.28 21.83
N ALA A 724 -1.99 -26.27 21.74
CA ALA A 724 -1.80 -27.55 22.44
C ALA A 724 -0.52 -28.27 21.99
N CYS A 725 -0.29 -28.41 20.69
CA CYS A 725 0.88 -29.11 20.17
C CYS A 725 2.20 -28.36 20.44
N THR A 726 2.20 -27.02 20.37
CA THR A 726 3.43 -26.24 20.64
C THR A 726 3.80 -26.25 22.12
N ILE A 727 2.81 -26.18 23.03
CA ILE A 727 3.02 -26.31 24.48
C ILE A 727 3.54 -27.71 24.80
N LEU A 728 2.88 -28.76 24.32
CA LEU A 728 3.31 -30.14 24.56
C LEU A 728 4.67 -30.45 23.93
N GLY A 729 4.93 -29.93 22.73
CA GLY A 729 6.22 -30.10 22.04
C GLY A 729 7.37 -29.48 22.84
N SER A 730 7.15 -28.29 23.40
CA SER A 730 8.09 -27.60 24.29
C SER A 730 8.29 -28.40 25.60
N MET A 731 7.20 -28.81 26.26
CA MET A 731 7.25 -29.58 27.51
C MET A 731 7.91 -30.96 27.36
N LYS A 732 7.72 -31.63 26.21
CA LYS A 732 8.29 -32.95 25.90
C LYS A 732 9.73 -32.85 25.37
N GLY A 733 10.28 -31.64 25.20
CA GLY A 733 11.62 -31.42 24.64
C GLY A 733 11.76 -31.81 23.16
N GLN A 734 10.64 -31.87 22.43
CA GLN A 734 10.63 -32.17 20.99
C GLN A 734 11.13 -30.98 20.16
N VAL A 735 10.87 -29.77 20.66
CA VAL A 735 11.30 -28.48 20.13
C VAL A 735 11.68 -27.57 21.28
N THR A 736 12.53 -26.57 21.02
CA THR A 736 12.77 -25.50 21.99
C THR A 736 11.53 -24.58 22.10
N GLU A 737 11.43 -23.83 23.20
CA GLU A 737 10.29 -22.92 23.37
C GLU A 737 10.25 -21.82 22.30
N ASP A 738 11.41 -21.30 21.88
CA ASP A 738 11.47 -20.29 20.82
C ASP A 738 11.05 -20.85 19.46
N GLU A 739 11.42 -22.09 19.13
CA GLU A 739 10.93 -22.78 17.93
C GLU A 739 9.42 -23.02 17.99
N ALA A 740 8.91 -23.45 19.15
CA ALA A 740 7.48 -23.67 19.37
C ALA A 740 6.66 -22.38 19.21
N ARG A 741 7.17 -21.26 19.73
CA ARG A 741 6.58 -19.92 19.57
C ARG A 741 6.59 -19.46 18.12
N ALA A 742 7.74 -19.55 17.45
CA ALA A 742 7.87 -19.18 16.04
C ALA A 742 6.93 -20.00 15.16
N TRP A 743 6.80 -21.30 15.44
CA TRP A 743 5.86 -22.19 14.75
C TRP A 743 4.40 -21.78 14.98
N HIS A 744 4.02 -21.50 16.23
CA HIS A 744 2.68 -21.04 16.57
C HIS A 744 2.34 -19.74 15.83
N ASP A 745 3.22 -18.74 15.94
CA ASP A 745 3.02 -17.42 15.33
C ASP A 745 2.86 -17.53 13.80
N ALA A 746 3.72 -18.33 13.16
CA ALA A 746 3.66 -18.59 11.73
C ALA A 746 2.34 -19.28 11.35
N LYS A 747 1.91 -20.32 12.07
CA LYS A 747 0.67 -21.06 11.76
C LYS A 747 -0.58 -20.19 11.89
N ILE A 748 -0.68 -19.36 12.94
CA ILE A 748 -1.79 -18.41 13.09
C ILE A 748 -1.74 -17.36 11.98
N GLY A 749 -0.56 -16.80 11.69
CA GLY A 749 -0.35 -15.80 10.64
C GLY A 749 -0.74 -16.29 9.25
N ILE A 750 -0.32 -17.50 8.87
CA ILE A 750 -0.66 -18.16 7.60
C ILE A 750 -2.18 -18.34 7.49
N SER A 751 -2.81 -18.92 8.52
CA SER A 751 -4.26 -19.19 8.53
C SER A 751 -5.06 -17.89 8.34
N GLN A 752 -4.70 -16.83 9.09
CA GLN A 752 -5.35 -15.52 9.00
C GLN A 752 -5.14 -14.85 7.63
N THR A 753 -3.92 -14.93 7.09
CA THR A 753 -3.58 -14.30 5.80
C THR A 753 -4.32 -14.94 4.64
N ARG A 754 -4.44 -16.28 4.62
CA ARG A 754 -5.21 -17.01 3.60
C ARG A 754 -6.65 -16.51 3.55
N PHE A 755 -7.33 -16.44 4.70
CA PHE A 755 -8.72 -15.95 4.77
C PHE A 755 -8.87 -14.46 4.43
N LEU A 756 -7.93 -13.62 4.87
CA LEU A 756 -7.94 -12.19 4.55
C LEU A 756 -7.93 -11.95 3.04
N LEU A 757 -7.15 -12.71 2.29
CA LEU A 757 -7.07 -12.55 0.83
C LEU A 757 -8.38 -12.89 0.13
N VAL A 758 -9.05 -13.97 0.55
CA VAL A 758 -10.36 -14.32 -0.01
C VAL A 758 -11.40 -13.25 0.31
N VAL A 759 -11.40 -12.76 1.55
CA VAL A 759 -12.30 -11.66 1.98
C VAL A 759 -12.08 -10.41 1.15
N LEU A 760 -10.83 -9.94 1.03
CA LEU A 760 -10.52 -8.74 0.26
C LEU A 760 -10.89 -8.89 -1.22
N SER A 761 -10.71 -10.09 -1.78
CA SER A 761 -11.11 -10.40 -3.16
C SER A 761 -12.62 -10.29 -3.35
N ALA A 762 -13.40 -10.85 -2.43
CA ALA A 762 -14.86 -10.74 -2.45
C ALA A 762 -15.33 -9.29 -2.27
N TYR A 763 -14.74 -8.53 -1.34
CA TYR A 763 -15.04 -7.10 -1.17
C TYR A 763 -14.76 -6.28 -2.44
N ARG A 764 -13.63 -6.52 -3.10
CA ARG A 764 -13.29 -5.88 -4.37
C ARG A 764 -14.33 -6.21 -5.43
N GLN A 765 -14.74 -7.47 -5.53
CA GLN A 765 -15.76 -7.87 -6.50
C GLN A 765 -17.13 -7.23 -6.21
N MET A 766 -17.55 -7.17 -4.95
CA MET A 766 -18.78 -6.49 -4.53
C MET A 766 -18.74 -4.99 -4.86
N GLN A 767 -17.62 -4.31 -4.63
CA GLN A 767 -17.50 -2.88 -4.94
C GLN A 767 -17.51 -2.60 -6.44
N HIS A 768 -16.86 -3.45 -7.23
CA HIS A 768 -16.70 -3.25 -8.68
C HIS A 768 -17.74 -3.96 -9.53
N GLN A 769 -18.62 -4.79 -8.95
CA GLN A 769 -19.70 -5.48 -9.65
C GLN A 769 -19.25 -6.25 -10.90
N GLY A 770 -18.12 -6.95 -10.80
CA GLY A 770 -17.57 -7.74 -11.91
C GLY A 770 -16.77 -6.94 -12.95
N ASN A 771 -16.67 -5.62 -12.84
CA ASN A 771 -15.91 -4.77 -13.79
C ASN A 771 -14.37 -4.89 -13.66
N TYR A 772 -13.88 -5.64 -12.67
CA TYR A 772 -12.46 -5.97 -12.51
C TYR A 772 -12.35 -7.45 -12.18
N ALA A 773 -11.47 -8.16 -12.89
CA ALA A 773 -11.06 -9.51 -12.51
C ALA A 773 -10.31 -9.43 -11.18
N ALA A 774 -11.01 -9.63 -10.08
CA ALA A 774 -10.38 -9.73 -8.76
C ALA A 774 -9.54 -11.02 -8.66
N LEU A 775 -9.95 -12.07 -9.38
CA LEU A 775 -9.46 -13.44 -9.21
C LEU A 775 -9.39 -14.12 -10.58
N GLY A 776 -8.18 -14.38 -11.08
CA GLY A 776 -7.84 -15.43 -12.06
C GLY A 776 -8.52 -15.45 -13.45
N ASP A 777 -9.84 -15.35 -13.53
CA ASP A 777 -10.61 -15.58 -14.74
C ASP A 777 -11.47 -14.37 -15.15
N PHE A 778 -11.46 -14.12 -16.44
CA PHE A 778 -11.91 -12.89 -17.09
C PHE A 778 -13.26 -13.03 -17.78
N ASN A 779 -14.17 -13.80 -17.18
CA ASN A 779 -15.57 -13.73 -17.52
C ASN A 779 -16.33 -12.94 -16.44
N PRO A 780 -16.74 -11.68 -16.70
CA PRO A 780 -17.50 -10.89 -15.73
C PRO A 780 -18.86 -11.52 -15.36
N ASN A 781 -19.32 -12.52 -16.13
CA ASN A 781 -20.60 -13.20 -15.94
C ASN A 781 -20.49 -14.58 -15.26
N ASP A 782 -19.28 -15.12 -15.06
CA ASP A 782 -19.07 -16.44 -14.45
C ASP A 782 -17.93 -16.38 -13.43
N PHE A 783 -18.31 -16.30 -12.15
CA PHE A 783 -17.38 -16.21 -11.03
C PHE A 783 -17.03 -17.59 -10.44
N GLU A 784 -17.61 -18.67 -10.96
CA GLU A 784 -17.35 -20.02 -10.44
C GLU A 784 -15.87 -20.41 -10.50
N PRO A 785 -15.10 -20.18 -11.59
CA PRO A 785 -13.68 -20.55 -11.66
C PRO A 785 -12.77 -19.78 -10.69
N ALA A 786 -13.07 -18.50 -10.48
CA ALA A 786 -12.40 -17.66 -9.49
C ALA A 786 -12.68 -18.13 -8.05
N PHE A 787 -13.88 -18.68 -7.84
CA PHE A 787 -14.37 -19.16 -6.57
C PHE A 787 -13.88 -20.60 -6.26
N GLU A 788 -13.60 -21.40 -7.29
CA GLU A 788 -12.89 -22.69 -7.23
C GLU A 788 -11.47 -22.54 -6.70
N LEU A 789 -10.77 -21.48 -7.09
CA LEU A 789 -9.37 -21.26 -6.71
C LEU A 789 -9.17 -21.15 -5.18
N PHE A 790 -10.13 -20.56 -4.47
CA PHE A 790 -10.09 -20.42 -3.02
C PHE A 790 -10.94 -21.44 -2.29
N ARG A 791 -11.58 -22.35 -3.04
CA ARG A 791 -12.45 -23.39 -2.50
C ARG A 791 -11.80 -24.13 -1.34
N PRO A 792 -10.53 -24.57 -1.43
CA PRO A 792 -9.93 -25.26 -0.30
C PRO A 792 -9.63 -24.32 0.88
N VAL A 793 -9.56 -22.98 0.71
CA VAL A 793 -9.36 -22.03 1.83
C VAL A 793 -10.61 -21.92 2.65
N TYR A 794 -11.72 -21.57 2.02
CA TYR A 794 -12.96 -21.31 2.76
C TYR A 794 -13.75 -22.57 3.06
N GLN A 795 -13.44 -23.72 2.45
CA GLN A 795 -13.89 -25.03 2.93
C GLN A 795 -13.05 -25.54 4.12
N GLY A 796 -11.98 -24.82 4.48
CA GLY A 796 -11.09 -25.18 5.60
C GLY A 796 -10.19 -26.39 5.29
N GLU A 797 -9.86 -26.59 4.01
CA GLU A 797 -9.04 -27.71 3.51
C GLU A 797 -7.56 -27.35 3.29
N HIS A 798 -7.13 -26.08 3.19
CA HIS A 798 -5.69 -25.76 3.02
C HIS A 798 -4.80 -26.02 4.24
N ASP A 799 -5.36 -26.49 5.35
CA ASP A 799 -4.55 -27.10 6.42
C ASP A 799 -4.20 -28.57 6.11
N VAL A 800 -4.40 -29.00 4.87
CA VAL A 800 -4.24 -30.36 4.36
C VAL A 800 -3.44 -30.26 3.05
N GLU A 801 -2.25 -30.85 3.10
CA GLU A 801 -1.24 -31.05 2.03
C GLU A 801 -0.29 -29.91 1.57
N LYS A 802 1.00 -30.33 1.52
CA LYS A 802 2.28 -29.75 1.03
C LYS A 802 3.04 -28.63 1.78
N LYS A 803 4.37 -28.79 1.73
CA LYS A 803 5.44 -27.98 2.33
C LYS A 803 5.41 -26.54 1.81
N LEU A 804 5.40 -25.57 2.72
CA LEU A 804 5.98 -24.25 2.45
C LEU A 804 7.38 -24.19 3.09
N SER A 805 8.38 -23.91 2.28
CA SER A 805 9.73 -23.54 2.69
C SER A 805 9.76 -22.13 3.32
N ASN A 806 10.79 -21.83 4.09
CA ASN A 806 10.97 -20.49 4.69
C ASN A 806 11.10 -19.38 3.62
N GLU A 807 11.61 -19.71 2.42
CA GLU A 807 11.60 -18.79 1.27
C GLU A 807 10.18 -18.54 0.73
N GLU A 808 9.30 -19.54 0.75
CA GLU A 808 7.91 -19.39 0.30
C GLU A 808 7.08 -18.56 1.29
N LEU A 809 7.43 -18.54 2.58
CA LEU A 809 6.84 -17.64 3.59
C LEU A 809 7.26 -16.17 3.36
N GLU A 810 8.52 -15.93 2.98
CA GLU A 810 9.01 -14.60 2.61
C GLU A 810 8.42 -14.14 1.26
N ARG A 811 8.20 -15.08 0.33
CA ARG A 811 7.41 -14.85 -0.90
C ARG A 811 5.93 -14.61 -0.58
N MET A 812 5.35 -15.21 0.46
CA MET A 812 3.98 -14.94 0.94
C MET A 812 3.78 -13.51 1.45
N ILE A 813 4.84 -12.89 1.97
CA ILE A 813 4.80 -11.47 2.37
C ILE A 813 4.82 -10.56 1.13
N ASN A 814 5.66 -10.86 0.14
CA ASN A 814 5.67 -10.18 -1.17
C ASN A 814 4.39 -10.43 -2.00
N PHE A 815 3.78 -11.60 -1.83
CA PHE A 815 2.52 -12.04 -2.42
C PHE A 815 1.36 -11.10 -2.08
N THR A 816 1.23 -10.63 -0.84
CA THR A 816 0.23 -9.64 -0.43
C THR A 816 0.37 -8.30 -1.18
N ARG A 817 1.60 -7.94 -1.58
CA ARG A 817 1.89 -6.71 -2.33
C ARG A 817 1.54 -6.84 -3.81
N ASN A 818 1.73 -8.02 -4.39
CA ASN A 818 1.62 -8.24 -5.83
C ASN A 818 0.27 -8.83 -6.27
N PHE A 819 -0.50 -9.44 -5.35
CA PHE A 819 -1.81 -10.03 -5.65
C PHE A 819 -2.81 -9.02 -6.24
N PHE A 820 -2.75 -7.75 -5.81
CA PHE A 820 -3.67 -6.70 -6.26
C PHE A 820 -3.17 -5.89 -7.46
N LEU A 821 -2.05 -6.29 -8.09
CA LEU A 821 -1.56 -5.61 -9.29
C LEU A 821 -2.67 -5.52 -10.35
N PRO A 822 -2.94 -4.31 -10.88
CA PRO A 822 -3.98 -4.11 -11.87
C PRO A 822 -3.50 -4.69 -13.21
N ILE A 823 -3.91 -5.93 -13.50
CA ILE A 823 -3.71 -6.56 -14.81
C ILE A 823 -5.05 -6.58 -15.57
N THR A 824 -5.03 -6.22 -16.85
CA THR A 824 -6.18 -6.34 -17.74
C THR A 824 -6.27 -7.74 -18.33
N TYR A 825 -7.43 -8.07 -18.92
CA TYR A 825 -7.59 -9.36 -19.62
C TYR A 825 -6.62 -9.51 -20.80
N GLU A 826 -6.46 -8.45 -21.57
CA GLU A 826 -5.58 -8.41 -22.74
C GLU A 826 -4.11 -8.66 -22.35
N GLN A 827 -3.66 -8.09 -21.22
CA GLN A 827 -2.32 -8.32 -20.69
C GLN A 827 -2.12 -9.78 -20.25
N TYR A 828 -3.13 -10.41 -19.64
CA TYR A 828 -3.05 -11.81 -19.27
C TYR A 828 -2.99 -12.73 -20.49
N GLU A 829 -3.83 -12.52 -21.50
CA GLU A 829 -3.86 -13.35 -22.72
C GLU A 829 -2.54 -13.27 -23.50
N ASP A 830 -1.95 -12.08 -23.63
CA ASP A 830 -0.63 -11.92 -24.26
C ASP A 830 0.45 -12.72 -23.52
N VAL A 831 0.50 -12.57 -22.19
CA VAL A 831 1.48 -13.27 -21.35
C VAL A 831 1.21 -14.78 -21.33
N ASN A 832 -0.05 -15.22 -21.34
CA ASN A 832 -0.44 -16.62 -21.38
C ASN A 832 -0.07 -17.28 -22.71
N ALA A 833 -0.23 -16.56 -23.83
CA ALA A 833 0.21 -17.03 -25.14
C ALA A 833 1.74 -17.22 -25.21
N ARG A 834 2.50 -16.37 -24.50
CA ARG A 834 3.97 -16.40 -24.47
C ARG A 834 4.54 -17.37 -23.42
N PHE A 835 3.88 -17.50 -22.27
CA PHE A 835 4.38 -18.20 -21.08
C PHE A 835 3.36 -19.18 -20.49
N GLY A 836 2.51 -19.81 -21.31
CA GLY A 836 1.41 -20.69 -20.89
C GLY A 836 1.75 -21.79 -19.87
N HIS A 837 3.00 -22.28 -19.88
CA HIS A 837 3.48 -23.26 -18.91
C HIS A 837 3.77 -22.66 -17.52
N LEU A 838 4.01 -21.34 -17.43
CA LEU A 838 4.30 -20.59 -16.21
C LEU A 838 3.06 -19.95 -15.62
N THR A 839 2.05 -19.68 -16.44
CA THR A 839 0.72 -19.17 -16.04
C THR A 839 -0.20 -20.27 -15.50
N ALA A 840 0.18 -21.54 -15.63
CA ALA A 840 -0.56 -22.68 -15.07
C ALA A 840 -0.62 -22.63 -13.53
N ILE A 841 -1.85 -22.62 -12.99
CA ILE A 841 -2.14 -22.49 -11.55
C ILE A 841 -1.64 -23.69 -10.73
N ASN A 842 -1.49 -24.87 -11.33
CA ASN A 842 -0.98 -26.08 -10.65
C ASN A 842 0.54 -26.25 -10.83
N GLY A 843 1.22 -25.25 -11.38
CA GLY A 843 2.68 -25.26 -11.54
C GLY A 843 3.43 -24.87 -10.27
N PRO A 844 4.76 -25.03 -10.22
CA PRO A 844 5.56 -24.56 -9.10
C PRO A 844 5.54 -23.03 -8.98
N VAL A 845 5.64 -22.53 -7.74
CA VAL A 845 5.80 -21.10 -7.43
C VAL A 845 7.22 -20.68 -7.80
N MET A 846 7.37 -19.76 -8.74
CA MET A 846 8.71 -19.28 -9.13
C MET A 846 9.21 -18.17 -8.21
N GLY A 847 10.51 -18.19 -7.89
CA GLY A 847 11.15 -17.13 -7.12
C GLY A 847 11.36 -15.85 -7.94
N PRO A 848 11.67 -14.71 -7.30
CA PRO A 848 12.05 -13.48 -8.00
C PRO A 848 13.26 -13.67 -8.93
N GLU A 849 14.23 -14.48 -8.52
CA GLU A 849 15.41 -14.81 -9.32
C GLU A 849 15.08 -15.73 -10.50
N ASP A 850 14.13 -16.65 -10.36
CA ASP A 850 13.70 -17.54 -11.44
C ASP A 850 12.84 -16.80 -12.47
N LEU A 851 11.99 -15.88 -12.01
CA LEU A 851 11.27 -14.93 -12.87
C LEU A 851 12.25 -14.05 -13.66
N ALA A 852 13.30 -13.55 -13.01
CA ALA A 852 14.31 -12.71 -13.66
C ALA A 852 15.18 -13.47 -14.70
N LYS A 853 15.26 -14.80 -14.62
CA LYS A 853 15.93 -15.63 -15.63
C LYS A 853 15.09 -15.86 -16.89
N VAL A 854 13.78 -15.69 -16.80
CA VAL A 854 12.81 -16.04 -17.85
C VAL A 854 12.17 -14.81 -18.49
N LEU A 855 12.12 -13.69 -17.78
CA LEU A 855 11.54 -12.44 -18.25
C LEU A 855 12.62 -11.44 -18.68
N ASP A 856 12.36 -10.73 -19.77
CA ASP A 856 13.17 -9.58 -20.19
C ASP A 856 13.04 -8.44 -19.17
N GLU A 857 14.11 -7.67 -18.93
CA GLU A 857 14.15 -6.61 -17.89
C GLU A 857 13.07 -5.53 -18.06
N ASP A 858 12.62 -5.30 -19.31
CA ASP A 858 11.64 -4.28 -19.69
C ASP A 858 10.19 -4.82 -19.75
N ASP A 859 9.95 -6.13 -19.61
CA ASP A 859 8.61 -6.72 -19.73
C ASP A 859 7.81 -6.64 -18.42
N SER A 860 7.40 -5.41 -18.12
CA SER A 860 6.66 -5.09 -16.88
C SER A 860 5.30 -5.79 -16.79
N ASP A 861 4.68 -6.11 -17.92
CA ASP A 861 3.36 -6.76 -18.00
C ASP A 861 3.46 -8.26 -17.71
N ALA A 862 4.42 -8.97 -18.33
CA ALA A 862 4.68 -10.38 -18.01
C ALA A 862 5.15 -10.55 -16.56
N LYS A 863 5.93 -9.60 -16.04
CA LYS A 863 6.35 -9.58 -14.64
C LYS A 863 5.16 -9.42 -13.69
N ALA A 864 4.26 -8.47 -13.96
CA ALA A 864 3.06 -8.26 -13.14
C ALA A 864 2.11 -9.47 -13.19
N VAL A 865 1.88 -10.03 -14.39
CA VAL A 865 1.01 -11.20 -14.58
C VAL A 865 1.60 -12.44 -13.88
N LEU A 866 2.87 -12.80 -14.11
CA LEU A 866 3.46 -13.99 -13.50
C LEU A 866 3.66 -13.84 -11.97
N GLN A 867 3.92 -12.63 -11.46
CA GLN A 867 3.92 -12.38 -10.02
C GLN A 867 2.53 -12.57 -9.40
N ARG A 868 1.47 -12.14 -10.12
CA ARG A 868 0.09 -12.39 -9.72
C ARG A 868 -0.34 -13.85 -9.90
N ILE A 869 0.21 -14.61 -10.85
CA ILE A 869 -0.06 -16.04 -10.96
C ILE A 869 0.68 -16.82 -9.87
N ASN A 870 1.96 -16.53 -9.58
CA ASN A 870 2.70 -17.14 -8.46
C ASN A 870 1.99 -16.94 -7.12
N ALA A 871 1.37 -15.78 -6.96
CA ALA A 871 0.48 -15.47 -5.87
C ALA A 871 -0.71 -16.46 -5.78
N LEU A 872 -1.39 -16.70 -6.90
CA LEU A 872 -2.50 -17.65 -6.98
C LEU A 872 -2.06 -19.11 -6.78
N LYS A 873 -0.84 -19.47 -7.19
CA LYS A 873 -0.25 -20.82 -7.00
C LYS A 873 -0.05 -21.20 -5.53
N VAL A 874 0.34 -20.23 -4.70
CA VAL A 874 0.47 -20.41 -3.23
C VAL A 874 -0.89 -20.74 -2.58
N LEU A 875 -1.98 -20.28 -3.21
CA LEU A 875 -3.34 -20.54 -2.78
C LEU A 875 -3.95 -21.79 -3.41
N SER A 876 -3.38 -22.35 -4.47
CA SER A 876 -3.99 -23.45 -5.23
C SER A 876 -3.33 -24.80 -5.03
N ASN A 877 -2.12 -24.85 -4.47
CA ASN A 877 -1.33 -26.09 -4.42
C ASN A 877 -1.96 -27.19 -3.54
N GLU A 878 -2.75 -27.99 -4.25
CA GLU A 878 -3.13 -29.41 -4.15
C GLU A 878 -3.84 -29.90 -2.89
N VAL A 879 -5.16 -30.05 -3.08
CA VAL A 879 -6.09 -30.95 -2.41
C VAL A 879 -5.57 -32.38 -2.45
N GLY A 880 -5.29 -32.95 -1.28
CA GLY A 880 -5.24 -34.39 -1.10
C GLY A 880 -5.69 -34.79 0.30
N SER A 881 -5.86 -36.08 0.50
CA SER A 881 -6.62 -36.68 1.60
C SER A 881 -5.87 -36.79 2.94
N SER A 882 -4.66 -36.25 3.08
CA SER A 882 -3.85 -36.38 4.30
C SER A 882 -3.82 -35.09 5.16
N GLY A 883 -4.50 -35.15 6.32
CA GLY A 883 -4.85 -34.06 7.24
C GLY A 883 -3.73 -33.15 7.79
N PHE A 884 -4.08 -32.32 8.78
CA PHE A 884 -3.26 -31.35 9.57
C PHE A 884 -1.80 -31.73 9.91
N THR A 885 -1.45 -33.01 9.79
CA THR A 885 -0.14 -33.59 10.04
C THR A 885 0.87 -33.44 8.89
N SER A 886 0.46 -32.94 7.71
CA SER A 886 1.32 -32.87 6.52
C SER A 886 1.95 -31.50 6.24
N GLU A 887 1.39 -30.42 6.79
CA GLU A 887 1.88 -29.06 6.53
C GLU A 887 3.12 -28.76 7.39
N ALA A 888 4.28 -28.71 6.75
CA ALA A 888 5.52 -28.31 7.41
C ALA A 888 5.58 -26.78 7.52
N VAL A 889 5.67 -26.27 8.74
CA VAL A 889 5.90 -24.86 9.06
C VAL A 889 7.20 -24.77 9.83
N ASN A 890 8.13 -23.90 9.41
CA ASN A 890 9.47 -23.76 10.01
C ASN A 890 10.22 -25.10 10.19
N GLY A 891 10.02 -26.08 9.29
CA GLY A 891 10.67 -27.39 9.36
C GLY A 891 10.02 -28.41 10.31
N TYR A 892 8.87 -28.09 10.90
CA TYR A 892 8.13 -28.97 11.81
C TYR A 892 6.69 -29.20 11.36
N VAL A 893 6.16 -30.40 11.65
CA VAL A 893 4.77 -30.81 11.43
C VAL A 893 4.11 -31.14 12.77
N MET A 894 2.78 -31.02 12.82
CA MET A 894 2.01 -31.44 13.99
C MET A 894 1.90 -32.96 14.08
N THR A 895 2.08 -33.52 15.26
CA THR A 895 1.71 -34.91 15.54
C THR A 895 0.29 -34.91 16.11
N MET A 896 -0.70 -35.43 15.37
CA MET A 896 -2.10 -35.55 15.83
C MET A 896 -2.46 -36.99 16.17
N GLU A 897 -1.79 -37.55 17.18
CA GLU A 897 -2.09 -38.87 17.71
C GLU A 897 -2.39 -38.72 19.22
N ARG A 898 -3.48 -39.31 19.69
CA ARG A 898 -3.88 -39.22 21.09
C ARG A 898 -2.80 -39.80 22.00
N GLY A 899 -2.39 -39.05 23.02
CA GLY A 899 -1.28 -39.38 23.93
C GLY A 899 0.10 -39.02 23.36
N ARG A 900 0.18 -38.52 22.13
CA ARG A 900 1.41 -38.17 21.43
C ARG A 900 1.31 -36.81 20.73
N LEU A 901 0.35 -35.96 21.14
CA LEU A 901 0.25 -34.59 20.62
C LEU A 901 1.56 -33.82 20.85
N GLY A 902 1.99 -33.06 19.85
CA GLY A 902 3.26 -32.35 19.86
C GLY A 902 3.72 -31.91 18.47
N LEU A 903 5.02 -31.62 18.36
CA LEU A 903 5.67 -31.26 17.10
C LEU A 903 6.75 -32.28 16.74
N ALA A 904 6.88 -32.59 15.46
CA ALA A 904 7.90 -33.47 14.92
C ALA A 904 8.62 -32.78 13.75
N LYS A 905 9.91 -33.08 13.55
CA LYS A 905 10.62 -32.58 12.36
C LYS A 905 9.95 -33.12 11.10
N ALA A 906 9.73 -32.24 10.13
CA ALA A 906 9.23 -32.61 8.82
C ALA A 906 10.23 -33.58 8.16
N LYS A 907 9.75 -34.70 7.61
CA LYS A 907 10.59 -35.59 6.81
C LYS A 907 10.90 -34.88 5.49
N CYS A 908 12.19 -34.76 5.15
CA CYS A 908 12.65 -34.18 3.90
C CYS A 908 12.13 -34.95 2.69
#